data_AF-A0A2N0FWL6-F1
#
_entry.id   AF-A0A2N0FWL6-F1
#
_cell.length_a   1.000
_cell.length_b   1.000
_cell.length_c   1.000
_cell.angle_alpha   90.00
_cell.angle_beta   90.00
_cell.angle_gamma   90.00
#
_symmetry.space_group_name_H-M   'P 1'
#
loop_
_entity.id
_entity.type
_entity.pdbx_description
1 polymer ?
#
loop_
_entity_poly.entity_id
_entity_poly.type
_entity_poly.pdbx_seq_one_letter_code
_entity_poly.pdbx_strand_id
1 'polypeptide(L)'
;MPKHFALIALAALLFTACATYKTKYKDGDGSNFKPNREVSHTFYLIGDAGLSPMNDMNKALKIFKKRLDQADENSTALFLGDNIYPAGLPDPKDSTAAYLKAKNDLDAQLKTLKNFKGKPLFIPGNHDWYTEGLVGLKREQKYIQKALDSKDVFFPEDGCPIETIEVNDKVTIIAIDTEWYLTNWDKRPDINDKCDIKSRDGFWLELEDEIKDNRQKTTIIAMHHPMFSYGPHGGQYTFKRNLYPKGKIGPLPLLGSFINVLRRTSGASTEDMGNKRYNELKKRLLTLAQYSQKVILASGHEHTLQYIVEENTPQIVSGSGAKKGATRLLNGSLFSTGRRGYAVLEVYKDGSSKVDFYGTGAQESEEFLFSTQVLPPDRKIFEEKYPDKFPETVKASVYTEDEIERSSFFKFLWGERYRKYYAKKVTAPTVNLDTLMGGLEPVHKGGGHQSKSLRLRHKSGKEYVMRALRKDAELYLQAMAFQEQYVMGEFENTYTENFLLDFYTGSHPYAPFTTAALSDAVGLYHTNPVLYYIPKQPALKDFNESFGDELYMIEEHAGDGHGNLASFGYSDELKSTDSMLEDLRDDEKYEVDSELYLRARLFDMVIGDWDRHVDQWRWAKFKDAENGKILYRPVPRDRDMVYSKHGDGFFMNLATRIVPALSLMEGFNDEIRNVKGFNSSPKTYVLDVAVLPETTLEQWLTQARFLRDNLSDEALDKSFQSFPKEVRDETVDEIKNILKSRLSNIEETAEEYYQVLNKYAVVVGTDKDDWFEINILNKNETQVKVYRNLKGEKKKMFFQKTFNDKVAKEIWVYGLDDDDRFEVNGSRASGIKVRLIGGQNNDIYELKQGGKIAIYDFKSKENTLTETKNAKVKLTDDYFVNTYLPLKIRNSVNQIIPTIGFNPDDGVKIGFNDTYTYNGFRQNPFTQKHTLDASFYFATSGFEVGYSGEFAEIFENWNFDISTRFTSPNYSINFFGFGNETVNKDDDLDLDYNRVKLQTFEIAPSLVWRSKLGAKLQTAISYESINVEETEDRFINTFYVQNGEDNRKSFVGLDAEYSYANVDNDAFPTMGMATSLKVGYKNNLTEETGYGYIVPSISFDYKLIPSGRLVLASKWKAQFNIGDGYEFYQAASIGGLDGLRGFRNQRFTGKKSYYQNTDVRYSLRRIKTELLPVTLGLYGGFDYGRVWIPEMDSDNWHTSYGGGFFLNGADIVTARAALFYSVDGPRFSFGVGFGF
;
A
#
# COMPACT_ATOMS: atom_id res chain seq x y z
N MET A 1 -46.84 13.02 -28.94
CA MET A 1 -46.26 14.23 -28.29
C MET A 1 -45.36 13.94 -27.08
N PRO A 2 -45.67 13.09 -26.09
CA PRO A 2 -44.81 12.91 -24.90
C PRO A 2 -43.43 12.28 -25.19
N LYS A 3 -43.31 11.42 -26.21
CA LYS A 3 -42.02 10.79 -26.62
C LYS A 3 -40.98 11.81 -27.10
N HIS A 4 -41.39 12.85 -27.82
CA HIS A 4 -40.47 13.91 -28.28
C HIS A 4 -40.06 14.83 -27.14
N PHE A 5 -40.95 15.07 -26.17
CA PHE A 5 -40.62 15.85 -24.98
C PHE A 5 -39.61 15.13 -24.09
N ALA A 6 -39.74 13.80 -23.92
CA ALA A 6 -38.74 12.99 -23.24
C ALA A 6 -37.38 12.98 -23.95
N LEU A 7 -37.37 12.91 -25.30
CA LEU A 7 -36.15 12.99 -26.11
C LEU A 7 -35.49 14.38 -26.05
N ILE A 8 -36.28 15.46 -26.05
CA ILE A 8 -35.80 16.84 -25.92
C ILE A 8 -35.29 17.08 -24.49
N ALA A 9 -35.98 16.57 -23.47
CA ALA A 9 -35.53 16.64 -22.07
C ALA A 9 -34.23 15.84 -21.86
N LEU A 10 -34.13 14.63 -22.45
CA LEU A 10 -32.92 13.81 -22.43
C LEU A 10 -31.77 14.52 -23.16
N ALA A 11 -32.03 15.11 -24.33
CA ALA A 11 -31.04 15.90 -25.06
C ALA A 11 -30.58 17.13 -24.25
N ALA A 12 -31.51 17.86 -23.62
CA ALA A 12 -31.19 19.01 -22.75
C ALA A 12 -30.39 18.60 -21.51
N LEU A 13 -30.68 17.44 -20.91
CA LEU A 13 -29.90 16.86 -19.81
C LEU A 13 -28.49 16.46 -20.28
N LEU A 14 -28.33 15.93 -21.51
CA LEU A 14 -27.02 15.61 -22.09
C LEU A 14 -26.17 16.86 -22.37
N PHE A 15 -26.79 18.00 -22.73
CA PHE A 15 -26.08 19.26 -22.96
C PHE A 15 -25.58 19.92 -21.66
N THR A 16 -26.30 19.77 -20.55
CA THR A 16 -25.90 20.33 -19.23
C THR A 16 -24.83 19.49 -18.52
N ALA A 17 -24.62 18.24 -18.95
CA ALA A 17 -23.66 17.31 -18.35
C ALA A 17 -22.20 17.45 -18.86
N CYS A 18 -21.92 18.28 -19.86
CA CYS A 18 -20.58 18.38 -20.46
C CYS A 18 -19.65 19.40 -19.77
N ALA A 19 -18.33 19.17 -19.85
CA ALA A 19 -17.33 20.14 -19.41
C ALA A 19 -17.29 21.39 -20.31
N THR A 20 -16.99 22.55 -19.74
CA THR A 20 -16.93 23.84 -20.48
C THR A 20 -15.76 24.69 -20.01
N TYR A 21 -15.35 25.67 -20.81
CA TYR A 21 -14.29 26.63 -20.46
C TYR A 21 -14.76 27.80 -19.59
N LYS A 22 -16.08 27.99 -19.43
CA LYS A 22 -16.67 29.08 -18.63
C LYS A 22 -16.36 28.91 -17.14
N THR A 23 -16.23 30.03 -16.44
CA THR A 23 -16.16 30.09 -14.97
C THR A 23 -17.48 29.64 -14.34
N LYS A 24 -17.39 28.91 -13.23
CA LYS A 24 -18.51 28.32 -12.49
C LYS A 24 -18.26 28.48 -10.99
N TYR A 25 -19.35 28.70 -10.24
CA TYR A 25 -19.36 28.86 -8.79
C TYR A 25 -20.46 27.97 -8.21
N LYS A 26 -20.25 27.42 -7.01
CA LYS A 26 -21.28 26.65 -6.29
C LYS A 26 -22.39 27.54 -5.75
N ASP A 27 -22.00 28.62 -5.06
CA ASP A 27 -22.92 29.54 -4.39
C ASP A 27 -22.65 30.99 -4.85
N GLY A 28 -23.57 31.60 -5.61
CA GLY A 28 -23.51 33.01 -6.04
C GLY A 28 -22.40 33.37 -7.03
N ASP A 29 -22.16 34.68 -7.21
CA ASP A 29 -20.98 35.20 -7.91
C ASP A 29 -19.77 35.22 -6.96
N GLY A 30 -18.54 35.14 -7.49
CA GLY A 30 -17.31 35.24 -6.69
C GLY A 30 -17.26 36.53 -5.88
N SER A 31 -17.55 36.45 -4.58
CA SER A 31 -17.50 37.61 -3.68
C SER A 31 -16.06 37.88 -3.24
N ASN A 32 -15.65 39.14 -3.22
CA ASN A 32 -14.33 39.53 -2.71
C ASN A 32 -14.40 39.69 -1.18
N PHE A 33 -14.06 38.63 -0.46
CA PHE A 33 -13.99 38.64 0.99
C PHE A 33 -12.59 39.09 1.45
N LYS A 34 -12.51 40.16 2.24
CA LYS A 34 -11.27 40.63 2.85
C LYS A 34 -11.38 40.55 4.37
N PRO A 35 -10.87 39.48 5.02
CA PRO A 35 -10.84 39.42 6.47
C PRO A 35 -9.88 40.49 6.99
N ASN A 36 -10.25 41.16 8.08
CA ASN A 36 -9.37 42.08 8.80
C ASN A 36 -8.44 41.28 9.72
N ARG A 37 -7.45 40.60 9.14
CA ARG A 37 -6.49 39.72 9.84
C ARG A 37 -5.07 40.04 9.37
N GLU A 38 -4.10 39.86 10.25
CA GLU A 38 -2.69 40.06 9.92
C GLU A 38 -2.15 38.85 9.15
N VAL A 39 -1.59 39.11 7.96
CA VAL A 39 -0.99 38.08 7.10
C VAL A 39 0.32 37.58 7.73
N SER A 40 0.46 36.26 7.81
CA SER A 40 1.71 35.59 8.16
C SER A 40 2.58 35.41 6.91
N HIS A 41 2.01 34.87 5.83
CA HIS A 41 2.71 34.64 4.56
C HIS A 41 1.74 34.59 3.38
N THR A 42 2.19 35.03 2.19
CA THR A 42 1.40 34.98 0.95
C THR A 42 2.04 34.06 -0.09
N PHE A 43 1.27 33.14 -0.67
CA PHE A 43 1.71 32.24 -1.74
C PHE A 43 1.06 32.60 -3.07
N TYR A 44 1.87 32.82 -4.10
CA TYR A 44 1.44 33.04 -5.48
C TYR A 44 1.62 31.73 -6.26
N LEU A 45 0.52 31.06 -6.57
CA LEU A 45 0.50 29.70 -7.11
C LEU A 45 0.24 29.71 -8.62
N ILE A 46 1.13 29.16 -9.43
CA ILE A 46 0.95 29.02 -10.88
C ILE A 46 1.60 27.73 -11.38
N GLY A 47 0.88 26.91 -12.16
CA GLY A 47 1.41 25.71 -12.81
C GLY A 47 1.12 25.71 -14.31
N ASP A 48 1.71 24.76 -15.05
CA ASP A 48 1.53 24.63 -16.50
C ASP A 48 1.89 25.93 -17.24
N ALA A 49 2.97 26.58 -16.82
CA ALA A 49 3.37 27.90 -17.29
C ALA A 49 4.47 27.86 -18.38
N GLY A 50 5.01 26.67 -18.68
CA GLY A 50 6.13 26.43 -19.58
C GLY A 50 5.88 26.59 -21.09
N LEU A 51 4.93 27.43 -21.50
CA LEU A 51 4.67 27.70 -22.92
C LEU A 51 4.43 29.20 -23.17
N SER A 52 5.34 29.84 -23.88
CA SER A 52 5.31 31.27 -24.19
C SER A 52 5.72 31.57 -25.64
N PRO A 53 5.33 32.74 -26.19
CA PRO A 53 5.86 33.20 -27.48
C PRO A 53 7.38 33.41 -27.39
N MET A 54 8.08 33.28 -28.52
CA MET A 54 9.52 33.51 -28.57
C MET A 54 9.85 34.96 -28.15
N ASN A 55 10.76 35.10 -27.19
CA ASN A 55 11.21 36.35 -26.56
C ASN A 55 10.15 37.16 -25.80
N ASP A 56 8.94 36.64 -25.56
CA ASP A 56 7.87 37.32 -24.82
C ASP A 56 7.25 36.40 -23.76
N MET A 57 6.47 36.96 -22.83
CA MET A 57 5.67 36.21 -21.86
C MET A 57 4.29 35.88 -22.44
N ASN A 58 3.74 34.72 -22.07
CA ASN A 58 2.32 34.49 -22.31
C ASN A 58 1.44 35.45 -21.47
N LYS A 59 0.14 35.51 -21.79
CA LYS A 59 -0.80 36.46 -21.15
C LYS A 59 -0.94 36.27 -19.64
N ALA A 60 -0.84 35.05 -19.12
CA ALA A 60 -0.95 34.82 -17.68
C ALA A 60 0.32 35.28 -16.96
N LEU A 61 1.50 34.98 -17.51
CA LEU A 61 2.78 35.45 -16.96
C LEU A 61 2.89 36.98 -16.95
N LYS A 62 2.29 37.68 -17.92
CA LYS A 62 2.22 39.15 -17.92
C LYS A 62 1.43 39.72 -16.74
N ILE A 63 0.27 39.15 -16.41
CA ILE A 63 -0.51 39.59 -15.25
C ILE A 63 0.13 39.12 -13.93
N PHE A 64 0.70 37.92 -13.91
CA PHE A 64 1.41 37.36 -12.76
C PHE A 64 2.61 38.22 -12.38
N LYS A 65 3.43 38.62 -13.36
CA LYS A 65 4.54 39.56 -13.15
C LYS A 65 4.07 40.87 -12.50
N LYS A 66 3.00 41.47 -13.02
CA LYS A 66 2.47 42.73 -12.46
C LYS A 66 2.04 42.57 -11.00
N ARG A 67 1.52 41.40 -10.63
CA ARG A 67 1.18 41.08 -9.25
C ARG A 67 2.43 40.87 -8.38
N LEU A 68 3.40 40.10 -8.85
CA LEU A 68 4.65 39.86 -8.13
C LEU A 68 5.48 41.14 -7.93
N ASP A 69 5.44 42.08 -8.89
CA ASP A 69 6.08 43.40 -8.76
C ASP A 69 5.52 44.22 -7.58
N GLN A 70 4.30 43.88 -7.09
CA GLN A 70 3.62 44.52 -5.97
C GLN A 70 3.64 43.69 -4.68
N ALA A 71 4.20 42.48 -4.72
CA ALA A 71 4.22 41.57 -3.58
C ALA A 71 5.21 42.05 -2.50
N ASP A 72 4.89 41.76 -1.25
CA ASP A 72 5.79 41.97 -0.12
C ASP A 72 6.88 40.88 -0.04
N GLU A 73 7.84 41.07 0.86
CA GLU A 73 8.94 40.12 1.08
C GLU A 73 8.51 38.83 1.80
N ASN A 74 7.41 38.86 2.56
CA ASN A 74 6.82 37.71 3.26
C ASN A 74 5.90 36.94 2.31
N SER A 75 6.44 36.60 1.14
CA SER A 75 5.70 35.89 0.11
C SER A 75 6.56 34.89 -0.65
N THR A 76 5.90 33.88 -1.23
CA THR A 76 6.52 32.84 -2.05
C THR A 76 5.80 32.74 -3.40
N ALA A 77 6.55 32.74 -4.51
CA ALA A 77 6.02 32.43 -5.83
C ALA A 77 6.29 30.96 -6.14
N LEU A 78 5.24 30.14 -6.18
CA LEU A 78 5.32 28.69 -6.34
C LEU A 78 4.90 28.28 -7.76
N PHE A 79 5.87 27.77 -8.52
CA PHE A 79 5.70 27.21 -9.86
C PHE A 79 5.43 25.70 -9.76
N LEU A 80 4.18 25.30 -9.98
CA LEU A 80 3.63 23.97 -9.68
C LEU A 80 3.88 22.93 -10.81
N GLY A 81 5.03 22.98 -11.46
CA GLY A 81 5.46 22.04 -12.51
C GLY A 81 4.91 22.32 -13.91
N ASP A 82 5.40 21.53 -14.87
CA ASP A 82 5.30 21.76 -16.31
C ASP A 82 5.88 23.13 -16.67
N ASN A 83 7.12 23.32 -16.22
CA ASN A 83 7.89 24.53 -16.43
C ASN A 83 8.39 24.63 -17.88
N ILE A 84 8.39 23.53 -18.65
CA ILE A 84 8.85 23.52 -20.05
C ILE A 84 7.95 22.68 -20.97
N TYR A 85 7.64 23.20 -22.17
CA TYR A 85 6.96 22.45 -23.24
C TYR A 85 7.78 22.29 -24.53
N PRO A 86 7.62 21.16 -25.26
CA PRO A 86 6.78 20.01 -24.93
C PRO A 86 7.45 18.93 -24.07
N ALA A 87 8.76 18.99 -23.84
CA ALA A 87 9.49 17.94 -23.16
C ALA A 87 10.81 18.49 -22.60
N GLY A 88 10.81 18.92 -21.34
CA GLY A 88 11.98 19.28 -20.53
C GLY A 88 13.04 20.17 -21.18
N LEU A 89 14.19 20.31 -20.51
CA LEU A 89 15.35 21.03 -21.05
C LEU A 89 16.31 20.05 -21.75
N PRO A 90 16.37 19.99 -23.09
CA PRO A 90 17.23 19.05 -23.82
C PRO A 90 18.71 19.42 -23.76
N ASP A 91 19.60 18.50 -24.15
CA ASP A 91 21.00 18.84 -24.39
C ASP A 91 21.11 19.81 -25.61
N PRO A 92 21.78 20.97 -25.46
CA PRO A 92 22.00 21.89 -26.59
C PRO A 92 22.80 21.27 -27.74
N LYS A 93 23.59 20.21 -27.50
CA LYS A 93 24.33 19.45 -28.52
C LYS A 93 23.40 18.54 -29.31
N ASP A 94 22.41 17.92 -28.65
CA ASP A 94 21.47 17.01 -29.30
C ASP A 94 20.47 17.78 -30.17
N SER A 95 19.97 18.91 -29.67
CA SER A 95 19.11 19.80 -30.46
C SER A 95 19.14 21.24 -29.96
N THR A 96 19.97 22.07 -30.61
CA THR A 96 20.05 23.50 -30.30
C THR A 96 18.69 24.21 -30.46
N ALA A 97 17.89 23.83 -31.45
CA ALA A 97 16.58 24.44 -31.68
C ALA A 97 15.57 24.11 -30.57
N ALA A 98 15.53 22.85 -30.10
CA ALA A 98 14.67 22.45 -29.00
C ALA A 98 15.12 23.11 -27.69
N TYR A 99 16.44 23.16 -27.44
CA TYR A 99 17.01 23.83 -26.29
C TYR A 99 16.64 25.32 -26.23
N LEU A 100 16.80 26.06 -27.34
CA LEU A 100 16.46 27.49 -27.39
C LEU A 100 14.97 27.73 -27.12
N LYS A 101 14.09 26.83 -27.55
CA LYS A 101 12.66 26.92 -27.26
C LYS A 101 12.36 26.64 -25.78
N ALA A 102 12.89 25.56 -25.23
CA ALA A 102 12.76 25.22 -23.81
C ALA A 102 13.29 26.36 -22.91
N LYS A 103 14.47 26.88 -23.25
CA LYS A 103 15.08 28.03 -22.61
C LYS A 103 14.17 29.27 -22.67
N ASN A 104 13.54 29.56 -23.81
CA ASN A 104 12.63 30.69 -23.93
C ASN A 104 11.45 30.59 -22.96
N ASP A 105 10.84 29.41 -22.88
CA ASP A 105 9.67 29.17 -22.04
C ASP A 105 10.02 29.29 -20.55
N LEU A 106 11.20 28.83 -20.16
CA LEU A 106 11.73 28.99 -18.80
C LEU A 106 12.12 30.44 -18.49
N ASP A 107 12.81 31.12 -19.42
CA ASP A 107 13.17 32.54 -19.28
C ASP A 107 11.94 33.45 -19.15
N ALA A 108 10.83 33.10 -19.80
CA ALA A 108 9.57 33.84 -19.67
C ALA A 108 9.04 33.81 -18.22
N GLN A 109 9.17 32.68 -17.54
CA GLN A 109 8.80 32.53 -16.13
C GLN A 109 9.79 33.26 -15.22
N LEU A 110 11.10 33.08 -15.43
CA LEU A 110 12.15 33.77 -14.66
C LEU A 110 12.04 35.30 -14.77
N LYS A 111 11.65 35.82 -15.93
CA LYS A 111 11.39 37.27 -16.12
C LYS A 111 10.27 37.82 -15.22
N THR A 112 9.34 36.98 -14.75
CA THR A 112 8.30 37.41 -13.80
C THR A 112 8.88 37.77 -12.42
N LEU A 113 10.07 37.25 -12.09
CA LEU A 113 10.72 37.38 -10.78
C LEU A 113 11.65 38.60 -10.65
N LYS A 114 11.92 39.34 -11.73
CA LYS A 114 12.96 40.40 -11.77
C LYS A 114 12.81 41.50 -10.70
N ASN A 115 11.60 41.77 -10.21
CA ASN A 115 11.36 42.71 -9.10
C ASN A 115 10.56 42.08 -7.94
N PHE A 116 10.43 40.76 -7.93
CA PHE A 116 9.75 40.07 -6.86
C PHE A 116 10.64 40.08 -5.61
N LYS A 117 10.09 40.51 -4.47
CA LYS A 117 10.83 40.61 -3.20
C LYS A 117 10.78 39.34 -2.36
N GLY A 118 9.82 38.46 -2.63
CA GLY A 118 9.66 37.19 -1.95
C GLY A 118 10.56 36.08 -2.52
N LYS A 119 10.30 34.84 -2.10
CA LYS A 119 11.09 33.67 -2.50
C LYS A 119 10.47 32.92 -3.68
N PRO A 120 11.17 32.70 -4.81
CA PRO A 120 10.69 31.82 -5.86
C PRO A 120 10.93 30.35 -5.50
N LEU A 121 10.00 29.48 -5.87
CA LEU A 121 10.09 28.04 -5.68
C LEU A 121 9.49 27.33 -6.89
N PHE A 122 10.25 26.42 -7.49
CA PHE A 122 9.85 25.57 -8.60
C PHE A 122 9.74 24.12 -8.12
N ILE A 123 8.69 23.44 -8.55
CA ILE A 123 8.61 21.97 -8.46
C ILE A 123 8.53 21.39 -9.88
N PRO A 124 8.96 20.14 -10.10
CA PRO A 124 8.86 19.50 -11.41
C PRO A 124 7.44 19.02 -11.73
N GLY A 125 7.07 19.05 -13.02
CA GLY A 125 5.93 18.34 -13.58
C GLY A 125 6.34 17.25 -14.55
N ASN A 126 5.37 16.48 -15.07
CA ASN A 126 5.66 15.34 -15.94
C ASN A 126 6.35 15.78 -17.25
N HIS A 127 6.03 16.96 -17.80
CA HIS A 127 6.69 17.44 -19.00
C HIS A 127 8.17 17.76 -18.79
N ASP A 128 8.57 18.12 -17.58
CA ASP A 128 9.95 18.44 -17.23
C ASP A 128 10.84 17.17 -17.26
N TRP A 129 10.24 16.00 -17.01
CA TRP A 129 10.86 14.66 -17.05
C TRP A 129 10.97 14.03 -18.45
N TYR A 130 10.28 14.56 -19.46
CA TYR A 130 10.10 13.86 -20.75
C TYR A 130 11.35 13.80 -21.63
N THR A 131 12.30 14.71 -21.44
CA THR A 131 13.58 14.68 -22.16
C THR A 131 14.67 14.14 -21.27
N GLU A 132 15.29 13.02 -21.65
CA GLU A 132 16.40 12.37 -20.96
C GLU A 132 16.14 12.01 -19.48
N GLY A 133 14.90 12.15 -18.99
CA GLY A 133 14.57 11.83 -17.61
C GLY A 133 15.24 12.73 -16.59
N LEU A 134 15.87 12.08 -15.61
CA LEU A 134 16.54 12.74 -14.51
C LEU A 134 17.71 13.63 -14.99
N VAL A 135 18.37 13.26 -16.08
CA VAL A 135 19.44 14.07 -16.67
C VAL A 135 18.90 15.42 -17.15
N GLY A 136 17.77 15.41 -17.86
CA GLY A 136 17.10 16.63 -18.32
C GLY A 136 16.56 17.47 -17.17
N LEU A 137 15.97 16.81 -16.17
CA LEU A 137 15.47 17.47 -14.96
C LEU A 137 16.59 18.18 -14.18
N LYS A 138 17.72 17.50 -13.95
CA LYS A 138 18.91 18.07 -13.31
C LYS A 138 19.48 19.24 -14.12
N ARG A 139 19.37 19.20 -15.45
CA ARG A 139 19.78 20.31 -16.33
C ARG A 139 18.88 21.53 -16.12
N GLU A 140 17.57 21.32 -16.02
CA GLU A 140 16.59 22.37 -15.70
C GLU A 140 16.82 22.97 -14.32
N GLN A 141 16.95 22.14 -13.28
CA GLN A 141 17.27 22.56 -11.90
C GLN A 141 18.50 23.49 -11.90
N LYS A 142 19.62 23.03 -12.49
CA LYS A 142 20.86 23.82 -12.58
C LYS A 142 20.68 25.13 -13.35
N TYR A 143 19.84 25.14 -14.38
CA TYR A 143 19.55 26.36 -15.15
C TYR A 143 18.82 27.38 -14.28
N ILE A 144 17.78 26.96 -13.55
CA ILE A 144 16.99 27.83 -12.66
C ILE A 144 17.86 28.36 -11.52
N GLN A 145 18.60 27.47 -10.84
CA GLN A 145 19.51 27.83 -9.75
C GLN A 145 20.54 28.87 -10.19
N LYS A 146 21.13 28.69 -11.38
CA LYS A 146 22.08 29.64 -11.96
C LYS A 146 21.42 30.98 -12.34
N ALA A 147 20.21 30.95 -12.87
CA ALA A 147 19.52 32.17 -13.30
C ALA A 147 19.08 33.04 -12.11
N LEU A 148 18.80 32.42 -10.96
CA LEU A 148 18.35 33.09 -9.73
C LEU A 148 19.47 33.28 -8.69
N ASP A 149 20.68 32.76 -8.96
CA ASP A 149 21.83 32.79 -8.06
C ASP A 149 21.51 32.21 -6.66
N SER A 150 20.77 31.10 -6.63
CA SER A 150 20.35 30.44 -5.39
C SER A 150 20.20 28.93 -5.63
N LYS A 151 20.55 28.14 -4.62
CA LYS A 151 20.28 26.69 -4.63
C LYS A 151 18.84 26.37 -4.21
N ASP A 152 18.30 27.16 -3.30
CA ASP A 152 17.01 26.93 -2.63
C ASP A 152 15.81 27.43 -3.45
N VAL A 153 15.71 27.01 -4.71
CA VAL A 153 14.68 27.50 -5.65
C VAL A 153 14.00 26.40 -6.45
N PHE A 154 14.49 25.16 -6.42
CA PHE A 154 13.90 24.04 -7.14
C PHE A 154 13.87 22.82 -6.23
N PHE A 155 12.67 22.30 -5.95
CA PHE A 155 12.49 21.22 -4.99
C PHE A 155 11.49 20.16 -5.49
N PRO A 156 11.68 18.89 -5.11
CA PRO A 156 12.85 18.36 -4.41
C PRO A 156 14.11 18.39 -5.30
N GLU A 157 15.29 18.45 -4.68
CA GLU A 157 16.55 18.48 -5.43
C GLU A 157 16.93 17.09 -5.97
N ASP A 158 17.78 17.07 -7.00
CA ASP A 158 18.45 15.85 -7.51
C ASP A 158 17.52 14.72 -7.99
N GLY A 159 16.22 15.00 -8.15
CA GLY A 159 15.18 14.06 -8.56
C GLY A 159 14.56 13.26 -7.42
N CYS A 160 14.75 13.70 -6.18
CA CYS A 160 14.22 13.04 -5.01
C CYS A 160 12.70 13.26 -4.86
N PRO A 161 12.00 12.41 -4.09
CA PRO A 161 10.53 12.40 -4.08
C PRO A 161 9.88 13.52 -3.28
N ILE A 162 10.54 13.98 -2.22
CA ILE A 162 9.93 14.88 -1.22
C ILE A 162 11.00 15.78 -0.61
N GLU A 163 10.61 17.00 -0.25
CA GLU A 163 11.41 17.94 0.53
C GLU A 163 10.48 18.78 1.41
N THR A 164 10.84 18.98 2.68
CA THR A 164 10.12 19.88 3.60
C THR A 164 10.84 21.22 3.74
N ILE A 165 10.11 22.30 3.51
CA ILE A 165 10.63 23.67 3.48
C ILE A 165 9.90 24.48 4.55
N GLU A 166 10.61 24.83 5.62
CA GLU A 166 10.08 25.71 6.66
C GLU A 166 10.00 27.15 6.14
N VAL A 167 8.78 27.69 6.08
CA VAL A 167 8.55 29.07 5.64
C VAL A 167 8.69 30.02 6.84
N ASN A 168 8.03 29.69 7.94
CA ASN A 168 8.14 30.35 9.24
C ASN A 168 7.59 29.45 10.37
N ASP A 169 7.45 29.98 11.59
CA ASP A 169 6.97 29.26 12.76
C ASP A 169 5.51 28.78 12.66
N LYS A 170 4.76 29.25 11.65
CA LYS A 170 3.34 28.93 11.40
C LYS A 170 3.08 28.17 10.11
N VAL A 171 4.02 28.17 9.16
CA VAL A 171 3.78 27.66 7.80
C VAL A 171 4.94 26.82 7.31
N THR A 172 4.61 25.69 6.70
CA THR A 172 5.57 24.76 6.08
C THR A 172 5.06 24.37 4.69
N ILE A 173 5.97 24.19 3.74
CA ILE A 173 5.69 23.56 2.45
C ILE A 173 6.27 22.15 2.47
N ILE A 174 5.49 21.16 2.03
CA ILE A 174 6.01 19.84 1.66
C ILE A 174 5.94 19.76 0.13
N ALA A 175 7.09 19.85 -0.54
CA ALA A 175 7.19 19.75 -1.99
C ALA A 175 7.32 18.28 -2.39
N ILE A 176 6.49 17.81 -3.33
CA ILE A 176 6.47 16.40 -3.78
C ILE A 176 6.63 16.33 -5.30
N ASP A 177 7.64 15.59 -5.75
CA ASP A 177 7.72 15.16 -7.14
C ASP A 177 6.79 13.96 -7.37
N THR A 178 5.56 14.27 -7.77
CA THR A 178 4.58 13.22 -8.10
C THR A 178 4.96 12.38 -9.32
N GLU A 179 5.77 12.88 -10.27
CA GLU A 179 6.21 12.09 -11.42
C GLU A 179 7.22 11.01 -11.00
N TRP A 180 8.06 11.28 -9.99
CA TRP A 180 8.90 10.26 -9.37
C TRP A 180 8.08 9.03 -8.95
N TYR A 181 6.89 9.26 -8.35
CA TYR A 181 6.00 8.18 -7.93
C TYR A 181 5.42 7.44 -9.14
N LEU A 182 4.96 8.16 -10.16
CA LEU A 182 4.22 7.63 -11.31
C LEU A 182 5.10 6.91 -12.34
N THR A 183 6.36 7.33 -12.49
CA THR A 183 7.25 6.86 -13.55
C THR A 183 7.69 5.40 -13.37
N ASN A 184 8.08 4.72 -14.45
CA ASN A 184 8.57 3.35 -14.36
C ASN A 184 10.08 3.31 -14.04
N TRP A 185 10.42 2.92 -12.82
CA TRP A 185 11.81 2.88 -12.33
C TRP A 185 12.70 1.87 -13.07
N ASP A 186 12.15 0.82 -13.69
CA ASP A 186 12.97 -0.11 -14.49
C ASP A 186 13.51 0.51 -15.78
N LYS A 187 12.95 1.66 -16.18
CA LYS A 187 13.45 2.46 -17.31
C LYS A 187 14.35 3.60 -16.87
N ARG A 188 14.58 3.73 -15.56
CA ARG A 188 15.33 4.81 -14.91
C ARG A 188 16.14 4.21 -13.75
N PRO A 189 17.13 3.35 -14.05
CA PRO A 189 17.92 2.68 -13.03
C PRO A 189 18.59 3.67 -12.05
N ASP A 190 18.85 4.89 -12.51
CA ASP A 190 19.49 6.01 -11.81
C ASP A 190 18.57 6.90 -10.96
N ILE A 191 17.27 6.58 -10.88
CA ILE A 191 16.25 7.52 -10.36
C ILE A 191 16.47 7.94 -8.89
N ASN A 192 17.07 7.07 -8.09
CA ASN A 192 17.22 7.28 -6.65
C ASN A 192 18.68 7.32 -6.21
N ASP A 193 19.65 7.39 -7.12
CA ASP A 193 21.08 7.26 -6.78
C ASP A 193 21.47 8.26 -5.67
N LYS A 194 20.96 9.49 -5.76
CA LYS A 194 21.25 10.57 -4.79
C LYS A 194 20.22 10.79 -3.68
N CYS A 195 19.24 9.90 -3.55
CA CYS A 195 18.13 10.09 -2.59
C CYS A 195 18.23 9.11 -1.44
N ASP A 196 17.89 9.54 -0.23
CA ASP A 196 17.80 8.64 0.93
C ASP A 196 16.64 7.65 0.75
N ILE A 197 15.54 8.13 0.18
CA ILE A 197 14.35 7.33 -0.12
C ILE A 197 14.59 6.48 -1.38
N LYS A 198 14.85 5.19 -1.20
CA LYS A 198 15.01 4.20 -2.29
C LYS A 198 13.73 3.40 -2.60
N SER A 199 12.59 3.70 -1.96
CA SER A 199 11.33 2.96 -2.18
C SER A 199 10.07 3.81 -2.03
N ARG A 200 8.97 3.39 -2.67
CA ARG A 200 7.66 4.06 -2.53
C ARG A 200 7.12 3.94 -1.09
N ASP A 201 7.40 2.83 -0.40
CA ASP A 201 7.03 2.66 1.01
C ASP A 201 7.77 3.65 1.92
N GLY A 202 9.07 3.87 1.66
CA GLY A 202 9.87 4.89 2.34
C GLY A 202 9.30 6.29 2.14
N PHE A 203 8.87 6.63 0.92
CA PHE A 203 8.18 7.90 0.64
C PHE A 203 6.90 8.08 1.48
N TRP A 204 6.12 7.01 1.68
CA TRP A 204 4.91 7.08 2.51
C TRP A 204 5.18 7.27 3.99
N LEU A 205 6.25 6.64 4.50
CA LEU A 205 6.70 6.83 5.88
C LEU A 205 7.14 8.27 6.10
N GLU A 206 8.01 8.78 5.21
CA GLU A 206 8.49 10.17 5.27
C GLU A 206 7.34 11.16 5.22
N LEU A 207 6.42 11.01 4.26
CA LEU A 207 5.27 11.92 4.15
C LEU A 207 4.36 11.87 5.39
N GLU A 208 4.16 10.69 5.98
CA GLU A 208 3.38 10.54 7.21
C GLU A 208 4.04 11.29 8.38
N ASP A 209 5.35 11.16 8.54
CA ASP A 209 6.13 11.81 9.59
C ASP A 209 6.18 13.33 9.38
N GLU A 210 6.42 13.81 8.16
CA GLU A 210 6.43 15.23 7.83
C GLU A 210 5.07 15.91 8.07
N ILE A 211 3.95 15.23 7.77
CA ILE A 211 2.63 15.74 8.11
C ILE A 211 2.42 15.77 9.62
N LYS A 212 2.87 14.74 10.34
CA LYS A 212 2.74 14.64 11.82
C LYS A 212 3.53 15.73 12.53
N ASP A 213 4.77 15.94 12.14
CA ASP A 213 5.69 16.90 12.76
C ASP A 213 5.22 18.35 12.51
N ASN A 214 4.54 18.59 11.40
CA ASN A 214 3.98 19.90 11.04
C ASN A 214 2.48 20.07 11.39
N ARG A 215 1.84 19.16 12.16
CA ARG A 215 0.39 19.21 12.50
C ARG A 215 -0.11 20.55 13.07
N GLN A 216 0.77 21.32 13.72
CA GLN A 216 0.44 22.60 14.33
C GLN A 216 0.62 23.79 13.39
N LYS A 217 1.34 23.61 12.28
CA LYS A 217 1.55 24.61 11.24
C LYS A 217 0.50 24.45 10.15
N THR A 218 0.25 25.50 9.37
CA THR A 218 -0.40 25.36 8.07
C THR A 218 0.57 24.68 7.12
N THR A 219 0.22 23.48 6.66
CA THR A 219 1.07 22.70 5.76
C THR A 219 0.54 22.79 4.34
N ILE A 220 1.35 23.32 3.44
CA ILE A 220 1.04 23.35 2.00
C ILE A 220 1.74 22.18 1.33
N ILE A 221 0.99 21.15 0.93
CA ILE A 221 1.56 20.08 0.10
C ILE A 221 1.53 20.56 -1.35
N ALA A 222 2.71 20.91 -1.86
CA ALA A 222 2.94 21.41 -3.20
C ALA A 222 3.35 20.26 -4.13
N MET A 223 2.54 20.00 -5.16
CA MET A 223 2.77 18.88 -6.07
C MET A 223 2.29 19.22 -7.48
N HIS A 224 2.74 18.49 -8.49
CA HIS A 224 2.25 18.73 -9.84
C HIS A 224 0.85 18.11 -10.06
N HIS A 225 0.71 16.82 -9.77
CA HIS A 225 -0.50 16.04 -10.02
C HIS A 225 -1.59 16.27 -8.94
N PRO A 226 -2.83 16.69 -9.29
CA PRO A 226 -3.90 16.93 -8.33
C PRO A 226 -4.49 15.65 -7.71
N MET A 227 -4.92 15.67 -6.44
CA MET A 227 -5.68 14.56 -5.84
C MET A 227 -7.17 14.59 -6.22
N PHE A 228 -7.69 15.78 -6.50
CA PHE A 228 -9.03 16.01 -7.04
C PHE A 228 -8.96 16.83 -8.33
N SER A 229 -9.59 16.38 -9.41
CA SER A 229 -9.76 17.20 -10.61
C SER A 229 -11.08 16.93 -11.32
N TYR A 230 -11.72 18.00 -11.77
CA TYR A 230 -12.89 17.96 -12.65
C TYR A 230 -12.61 18.49 -14.06
N GLY A 231 -11.35 18.42 -14.51
CA GLY A 231 -10.93 18.67 -15.90
C GLY A 231 -10.64 17.39 -16.68
N PRO A 232 -9.99 17.48 -17.87
CA PRO A 232 -9.73 16.33 -18.73
C PRO A 232 -8.88 15.22 -18.11
N HIS A 233 -7.91 15.54 -17.24
CA HIS A 233 -7.10 14.52 -16.54
C HIS A 233 -7.90 13.80 -15.44
N GLY A 234 -8.94 14.46 -14.92
CA GLY A 234 -10.01 13.87 -14.10
C GLY A 234 -11.14 13.22 -14.92
N GLY A 235 -10.96 13.02 -16.23
CA GLY A 235 -11.92 12.34 -17.10
C GLY A 235 -13.15 13.17 -17.48
N GLN A 236 -13.10 14.50 -17.41
CA GLN A 236 -14.20 15.39 -17.80
C GLN A 236 -13.97 16.00 -19.19
N TYR A 237 -14.91 15.77 -20.11
CA TYR A 237 -14.76 16.16 -21.52
C TYR A 237 -15.87 17.09 -22.02
N THR A 238 -15.53 17.91 -23.02
CA THR A 238 -16.50 18.77 -23.71
C THR A 238 -17.42 17.97 -24.62
N PHE A 239 -18.60 18.50 -24.93
CA PHE A 239 -19.49 17.93 -25.96
C PHE A 239 -18.77 17.71 -27.30
N LYS A 240 -17.91 18.66 -27.71
CA LYS A 240 -17.11 18.53 -28.93
C LYS A 240 -16.21 17.31 -28.90
N ARG A 241 -15.60 16.95 -27.77
CA ARG A 241 -14.76 15.73 -27.66
C ARG A 241 -15.58 14.43 -27.74
N ASN A 242 -16.86 14.45 -27.36
CA ASN A 242 -17.74 13.29 -27.55
C ASN A 242 -18.16 13.11 -29.02
N LEU A 243 -18.15 14.18 -29.82
CA LEU A 243 -18.42 14.12 -31.26
C LEU A 243 -17.16 13.93 -32.12
N TYR A 244 -16.02 14.49 -31.70
CA TYR A 244 -14.80 14.58 -32.50
C TYR A 244 -13.60 14.06 -31.70
N PRO A 245 -13.31 12.75 -31.77
CA PRO A 245 -12.22 12.14 -31.00
C PRO A 245 -10.82 12.68 -31.37
N LYS A 246 -10.61 13.07 -32.64
CA LYS A 246 -9.46 13.86 -33.10
C LYS A 246 -9.94 14.91 -34.09
N GLY A 247 -9.41 16.13 -34.01
CA GLY A 247 -9.92 17.29 -34.75
C GLY A 247 -9.88 17.23 -36.29
N LYS A 248 -9.43 16.12 -36.90
CA LYS A 248 -9.37 15.91 -38.36
C LYS A 248 -10.28 14.79 -38.88
N ILE A 249 -10.91 14.03 -37.98
CA ILE A 249 -11.89 12.98 -38.33
C ILE A 249 -13.26 13.60 -38.05
N GLY A 250 -14.21 13.52 -38.98
CA GLY A 250 -15.54 14.15 -38.88
C GLY A 250 -16.36 13.70 -37.64
N PRO A 251 -17.62 14.15 -37.49
CA PRO A 251 -18.42 13.83 -36.31
C PRO A 251 -18.71 12.32 -36.21
N LEU A 252 -18.22 11.68 -35.16
CA LEU A 252 -18.43 10.27 -34.83
C LEU A 252 -18.94 10.16 -33.37
N PRO A 253 -20.22 10.49 -33.08
CA PRO A 253 -20.75 10.62 -31.72
C PRO A 253 -20.59 9.37 -30.84
N LEU A 254 -20.83 8.18 -31.42
CA LEU A 254 -20.68 6.92 -30.69
C LEU A 254 -19.21 6.60 -30.41
N LEU A 255 -18.35 6.74 -31.43
CA LEU A 255 -16.92 6.46 -31.30
C LEU A 255 -16.20 7.45 -30.40
N GLY A 256 -16.55 8.75 -30.49
CA GLY A 256 -15.96 9.79 -29.65
C GLY A 256 -16.31 9.61 -28.18
N SER A 257 -17.57 9.28 -27.87
CA SER A 257 -17.99 8.94 -26.51
C SER A 257 -17.29 7.66 -26.01
N PHE A 258 -17.20 6.62 -26.85
CA PHE A 258 -16.51 5.37 -26.51
C PHE A 258 -15.02 5.58 -26.21
N ILE A 259 -14.31 6.39 -27.01
CA ILE A 259 -12.90 6.74 -26.76
C ILE A 259 -12.72 7.49 -25.43
N ASN A 260 -13.66 8.37 -25.08
CA ASN A 260 -13.62 9.09 -23.80
C ASN A 260 -13.89 8.15 -22.61
N VAL A 261 -14.79 7.18 -22.76
CA VAL A 261 -14.99 6.11 -21.77
C VAL A 261 -13.71 5.30 -21.62
N LEU A 262 -13.12 4.82 -22.73
CA LEU A 262 -11.86 4.06 -22.72
C LEU A 262 -10.73 4.82 -22.02
N ARG A 263 -10.53 6.11 -22.30
CA ARG A 263 -9.51 6.90 -21.61
C ARG A 263 -9.77 6.99 -20.10
N ARG A 264 -11.04 7.08 -19.70
CA ARG A 264 -11.45 7.23 -18.29
C ARG A 264 -11.39 5.91 -17.51
N THR A 265 -11.60 4.77 -18.16
CA THR A 265 -11.71 3.46 -17.50
C THR A 265 -10.46 2.59 -17.66
N SER A 266 -9.69 2.78 -18.74
CA SER A 266 -8.55 1.92 -19.04
C SER A 266 -7.29 2.25 -18.24
N GLY A 267 -7.18 3.42 -17.63
CA GLY A 267 -5.96 3.80 -16.89
C GLY A 267 -4.68 3.83 -17.74
N ALA A 268 -4.79 3.88 -19.07
CA ALA A 268 -3.65 3.72 -19.98
C ALA A 268 -2.59 4.82 -19.89
N SER A 269 -2.95 6.02 -19.43
CA SER A 269 -2.02 7.14 -19.21
C SER A 269 -1.73 7.27 -17.72
N THR A 270 -0.46 7.23 -17.33
CA THR A 270 0.00 7.47 -15.96
C THR A 270 -0.37 8.86 -15.44
N GLU A 271 -0.55 9.82 -16.34
CA GLU A 271 -0.92 11.22 -16.07
C GLU A 271 -2.43 11.45 -15.87
N ASP A 272 -3.26 10.42 -16.06
CA ASP A 272 -4.70 10.52 -15.84
C ASP A 272 -5.08 9.84 -14.51
N MET A 273 -5.95 10.47 -13.71
CA MET A 273 -6.33 9.99 -12.38
C MET A 273 -6.94 8.58 -12.35
N GLY A 274 -7.39 8.07 -13.50
CA GLY A 274 -7.91 6.72 -13.66
C GLY A 274 -6.83 5.63 -13.72
N ASN A 275 -5.55 5.98 -13.78
CA ASN A 275 -4.45 5.03 -13.75
C ASN A 275 -4.28 4.39 -12.38
N LYS A 276 -4.01 3.08 -12.34
CA LYS A 276 -3.79 2.32 -11.10
C LYS A 276 -2.81 2.99 -10.12
N ARG A 277 -1.63 3.41 -10.60
CA ARG A 277 -0.57 3.98 -9.75
C ARG A 277 -0.89 5.39 -9.28
N TYR A 278 -1.54 6.19 -10.12
CA TYR A 278 -2.00 7.52 -9.71
C TYR A 278 -3.18 7.41 -8.72
N ASN A 279 -4.06 6.43 -8.89
CA ASN A 279 -5.14 6.19 -7.93
C ASN A 279 -4.59 5.77 -6.56
N GLU A 280 -3.55 4.92 -6.51
CA GLU A 280 -2.83 4.56 -5.29
C GLU A 280 -2.20 5.79 -4.61
N LEU A 281 -1.43 6.59 -5.36
CA LEU A 281 -0.85 7.86 -4.90
C LEU A 281 -1.95 8.77 -4.30
N LYS A 282 -3.05 8.91 -5.03
CA LYS A 282 -4.18 9.73 -4.62
C LYS A 282 -4.77 9.28 -3.28
N LYS A 283 -5.18 8.02 -3.19
CA LYS A 283 -5.87 7.51 -1.99
C LYS A 283 -4.99 7.58 -0.76
N ARG A 284 -3.72 7.16 -0.90
CA ARG A 284 -2.79 7.12 0.22
C ARG A 284 -2.41 8.52 0.69
N LEU A 285 -2.09 9.45 -0.22
CA LEU A 285 -1.78 10.85 0.14
C LEU A 285 -2.98 11.52 0.81
N LEU A 286 -4.20 11.34 0.30
CA LEU A 286 -5.42 11.92 0.90
C LEU A 286 -5.70 11.37 2.30
N THR A 287 -5.43 10.07 2.52
CA THR A 287 -5.57 9.46 3.85
C THR A 287 -4.56 10.06 4.83
N LEU A 288 -3.31 10.22 4.41
CA LEU A 288 -2.26 10.83 5.24
C LEU A 288 -2.51 12.31 5.52
N ALA A 289 -2.98 13.07 4.53
CA ALA A 289 -3.33 14.49 4.68
C ALA A 289 -4.35 14.72 5.80
N GLN A 290 -5.29 13.79 6.00
CA GLN A 290 -6.33 13.86 7.03
C GLN A 290 -5.80 13.63 8.46
N TYR A 291 -4.53 13.25 8.65
CA TYR A 291 -3.90 13.27 9.98
C TYR A 291 -3.68 14.68 10.55
N SER A 292 -3.87 15.72 9.73
CA SER A 292 -3.84 17.11 10.17
C SER A 292 -5.00 17.90 9.53
N GLN A 293 -5.72 18.67 10.35
CA GLN A 293 -6.79 19.57 9.85
C GLN A 293 -6.23 20.85 9.19
N LYS A 294 -4.90 21.01 9.14
CA LYS A 294 -4.23 22.22 8.63
C LYS A 294 -3.51 22.02 7.29
N VAL A 295 -3.78 20.91 6.61
CA VAL A 295 -3.19 20.60 5.30
C VAL A 295 -3.97 21.30 4.19
N ILE A 296 -3.25 21.93 3.26
CA ILE A 296 -3.78 22.50 2.01
C ILE A 296 -3.00 21.88 0.85
N LEU A 297 -3.69 21.31 -0.12
CA LEU A 297 -3.08 20.75 -1.32
C LEU A 297 -2.98 21.81 -2.42
N ALA A 298 -1.83 21.94 -3.09
CA ALA A 298 -1.62 22.85 -4.22
C ALA A 298 -1.09 22.08 -5.44
N SER A 299 -1.70 22.26 -6.61
CA SER A 299 -1.37 21.48 -7.81
C SER A 299 -1.45 22.20 -9.16
N GLY A 300 -0.72 21.70 -10.17
CA GLY A 300 -0.47 22.39 -11.44
C GLY A 300 -0.74 21.61 -12.73
N HIS A 301 -1.00 20.30 -12.68
CA HIS A 301 -1.13 19.45 -13.88
C HIS A 301 -2.38 19.73 -14.73
N GLU A 302 -3.51 20.00 -14.06
CA GLU A 302 -4.76 20.19 -14.77
C GLU A 302 -4.82 21.60 -15.40
N HIS A 303 -5.19 21.69 -16.68
CA HIS A 303 -5.19 22.92 -17.50
C HIS A 303 -6.24 23.98 -17.09
N THR A 304 -6.61 24.08 -15.81
CA THR A 304 -7.76 24.81 -15.27
C THR A 304 -7.41 25.42 -13.92
N LEU A 305 -8.22 26.36 -13.45
CA LEU A 305 -8.18 26.82 -12.07
C LEU A 305 -9.38 26.24 -11.31
N GLN A 306 -9.15 25.62 -10.16
CA GLN A 306 -10.22 25.01 -9.35
C GLN A 306 -9.95 25.18 -7.85
N TYR A 307 -11.01 25.32 -7.07
CA TYR A 307 -10.99 25.12 -5.62
C TYR A 307 -11.96 23.99 -5.26
N ILE A 308 -11.42 22.96 -4.62
CA ILE A 308 -12.12 21.71 -4.32
C ILE A 308 -11.91 21.39 -2.84
N VAL A 309 -12.98 21.03 -2.14
CA VAL A 309 -12.92 20.56 -0.76
C VAL A 309 -13.60 19.20 -0.68
N GLU A 310 -12.83 18.13 -0.57
CA GLU A 310 -13.31 16.76 -0.43
C GLU A 310 -12.55 16.07 0.70
N GLU A 311 -13.22 15.18 1.44
CA GLU A 311 -12.62 14.48 2.58
C GLU A 311 -11.97 15.45 3.59
N ASN A 312 -12.66 16.56 3.87
CA ASN A 312 -12.20 17.66 4.73
C ASN A 312 -10.84 18.28 4.34
N THR A 313 -10.35 18.00 3.12
CA THR A 313 -9.04 18.45 2.64
C THR A 313 -9.23 19.46 1.50
N PRO A 314 -8.82 20.73 1.70
CA PRO A 314 -8.88 21.73 0.63
C PRO A 314 -7.76 21.55 -0.39
N GLN A 315 -8.11 21.63 -1.68
CA GLN A 315 -7.17 21.60 -2.80
C GLN A 315 -7.35 22.81 -3.72
N ILE A 316 -6.24 23.46 -4.02
CA ILE A 316 -6.10 24.54 -4.99
C ILE A 316 -5.42 23.97 -6.24
N VAL A 317 -6.13 24.00 -7.37
CA VAL A 317 -5.59 23.67 -8.69
C VAL A 317 -5.31 24.96 -9.43
N SER A 318 -4.05 25.21 -9.80
CA SER A 318 -3.58 26.43 -10.48
C SER A 318 -2.84 26.14 -11.80
N GLY A 319 -3.21 25.06 -12.50
CA GLY A 319 -2.52 24.60 -13.71
C GLY A 319 -2.92 25.29 -15.01
N SER A 320 -3.31 26.56 -15.00
CA SER A 320 -3.73 27.29 -16.21
C SER A 320 -2.79 28.45 -16.56
N GLY A 321 -1.49 28.31 -16.28
CA GLY A 321 -0.48 29.31 -16.62
C GLY A 321 -0.36 29.54 -18.13
N ALA A 322 -0.39 28.50 -18.95
CA ALA A 322 -0.21 28.61 -20.40
C ALA A 322 -1.31 27.96 -21.23
N LYS A 323 -1.94 26.88 -20.79
CA LYS A 323 -3.05 26.23 -21.53
C LYS A 323 -4.41 26.51 -20.92
N LYS A 324 -5.47 26.08 -21.64
CA LYS A 324 -6.87 26.16 -21.22
C LYS A 324 -7.51 24.78 -21.31
N GLY A 325 -8.14 24.36 -20.23
CA GLY A 325 -8.88 23.11 -20.10
C GLY A 325 -10.38 23.37 -19.92
N ALA A 326 -11.20 22.36 -20.19
CA ALA A 326 -12.62 22.41 -19.87
C ALA A 326 -12.86 21.76 -18.52
N THR A 327 -13.72 22.34 -17.69
CA THR A 327 -13.96 21.84 -16.34
C THR A 327 -15.45 21.76 -16.01
N ARG A 328 -15.81 21.10 -14.91
CA ARG A 328 -17.16 21.01 -14.34
C ARG A 328 -17.13 21.39 -12.86
N LEU A 329 -18.31 21.68 -12.34
CA LEU A 329 -18.52 21.89 -10.92
C LEU A 329 -19.26 20.65 -10.40
N LEU A 330 -18.54 19.76 -9.70
CA LEU A 330 -19.04 18.46 -9.22
C LEU A 330 -18.54 18.21 -7.80
N ASN A 331 -19.27 17.40 -7.04
CA ASN A 331 -18.92 16.96 -5.68
C ASN A 331 -18.48 18.13 -4.78
N GLY A 332 -17.23 18.14 -4.33
CA GLY A 332 -16.66 19.16 -3.45
C GLY A 332 -16.10 20.40 -4.15
N SER A 333 -16.20 20.50 -5.48
CA SER A 333 -15.76 21.68 -6.23
C SER A 333 -16.63 22.89 -5.89
N LEU A 334 -16.02 23.95 -5.35
CA LEU A 334 -16.70 25.20 -5.02
C LEU A 334 -16.51 26.26 -6.12
N PHE A 335 -15.40 26.18 -6.84
CA PHE A 335 -15.06 27.05 -7.97
C PHE A 335 -14.31 26.26 -9.05
N SER A 336 -14.63 26.53 -10.31
CA SER A 336 -13.82 26.04 -11.44
C SER A 336 -13.89 26.94 -12.67
N THR A 337 -12.76 27.10 -13.37
CA THR A 337 -12.70 27.83 -14.65
C THR A 337 -11.66 27.25 -15.61
N GLY A 338 -11.94 27.37 -16.92
CA GLY A 338 -11.01 27.03 -17.99
C GLY A 338 -10.18 28.22 -18.49
N ARG A 339 -10.19 29.35 -17.77
CA ARG A 339 -9.44 30.56 -18.11
C ARG A 339 -8.00 30.45 -17.61
N ARG A 340 -7.08 31.04 -18.39
CA ARG A 340 -5.68 31.20 -17.97
C ARG A 340 -5.57 32.18 -16.83
N GLY A 341 -4.72 31.88 -15.86
CA GLY A 341 -4.57 32.68 -14.65
C GLY A 341 -3.73 31.99 -13.58
N TYR A 342 -3.90 32.42 -12.34
CA TYR A 342 -3.13 31.96 -11.17
C TYR A 342 -3.96 32.12 -9.89
N ALA A 343 -3.47 31.61 -8.76
CA ALA A 343 -4.10 31.74 -7.44
C ALA A 343 -3.18 32.42 -6.42
N VAL A 344 -3.76 33.08 -5.42
CA VAL A 344 -3.06 33.72 -4.30
C VAL A 344 -3.62 33.16 -3.01
N LEU A 345 -2.81 32.46 -2.23
CA LEU A 345 -3.16 31.93 -0.91
C LEU A 345 -2.52 32.80 0.17
N GLU A 346 -3.34 33.45 0.98
CA GLU A 346 -2.91 34.19 2.16
C GLU A 346 -3.10 33.31 3.39
N VAL A 347 -2.04 33.10 4.18
CA VAL A 347 -2.11 32.45 5.49
C VAL A 347 -1.95 33.54 6.56
N TYR A 348 -2.87 33.60 7.52
CA TYR A 348 -2.89 34.62 8.57
C TYR A 348 -2.20 34.12 9.85
N LYS A 349 -1.80 35.04 10.73
CA LYS A 349 -1.13 34.70 12.00
C LYS A 349 -1.99 33.90 12.99
N ASP A 350 -3.31 33.92 12.81
CA ASP A 350 -4.25 33.11 13.59
C ASP A 350 -4.44 31.68 13.03
N GLY A 351 -3.67 31.30 12.01
CA GLY A 351 -3.71 29.99 11.34
C GLY A 351 -4.81 29.83 10.30
N SER A 352 -5.74 30.79 10.22
CA SER A 352 -6.72 30.81 9.15
C SER A 352 -6.09 31.16 7.80
N SER A 353 -6.76 30.84 6.70
CA SER A 353 -6.25 31.14 5.37
C SER A 353 -7.35 31.46 4.37
N LYS A 354 -6.98 32.14 3.28
CA LYS A 354 -7.88 32.59 2.22
C LYS A 354 -7.21 32.42 0.86
N VAL A 355 -7.95 31.97 -0.14
CA VAL A 355 -7.47 31.89 -1.52
C VAL A 355 -8.24 32.82 -2.44
N ASP A 356 -7.54 33.56 -3.29
CA ASP A 356 -8.06 34.37 -4.38
C ASP A 356 -7.61 33.80 -5.74
N PHE A 357 -8.51 33.74 -6.72
CA PHE A 357 -8.19 33.32 -8.08
C PHE A 357 -8.28 34.50 -9.04
N TYR A 358 -7.29 34.63 -9.92
CA TYR A 358 -7.19 35.69 -10.92
C TYR A 358 -7.06 35.09 -12.31
N GLY A 359 -7.73 35.71 -13.29
CA GLY A 359 -7.72 35.30 -14.69
C GLY A 359 -7.25 36.41 -15.63
N THR A 360 -6.93 36.00 -16.84
CA THR A 360 -6.62 36.92 -17.95
C THR A 360 -7.91 37.54 -18.51
N GLY A 361 -8.09 38.84 -18.30
CA GLY A 361 -9.21 39.66 -18.79
C GLY A 361 -9.01 40.20 -20.21
N ALA A 362 -9.88 41.12 -20.62
CA ALA A 362 -9.74 41.84 -21.88
C ALA A 362 -8.46 42.68 -21.88
N GLN A 363 -7.81 42.83 -23.04
CA GLN A 363 -6.57 43.62 -23.19
C GLN A 363 -5.42 43.22 -22.23
N GLU A 364 -5.35 41.95 -21.81
CA GLU A 364 -4.30 41.46 -20.89
C GLU A 364 -4.34 42.14 -19.51
N SER A 365 -5.53 42.59 -19.08
CA SER A 365 -5.78 43.00 -17.69
C SER A 365 -5.89 41.78 -16.76
N GLU A 366 -5.55 41.99 -15.50
CA GLU A 366 -5.87 41.04 -14.45
C GLU A 366 -7.35 41.16 -14.07
N GLU A 367 -8.05 40.03 -13.96
CA GLU A 367 -9.45 39.97 -13.58
C GLU A 367 -9.62 39.06 -12.36
N PHE A 368 -10.25 39.57 -11.30
CA PHE A 368 -10.62 38.77 -10.15
C PHE A 368 -11.73 37.77 -10.54
N LEU A 369 -11.59 36.51 -10.10
CA LEU A 369 -12.55 35.45 -10.42
C LEU A 369 -13.29 34.94 -9.19
N PHE A 370 -12.57 34.64 -8.10
CA PHE A 370 -13.15 33.96 -6.94
C PHE A 370 -12.32 34.18 -5.68
N SER A 371 -12.98 34.21 -4.52
CA SER A 371 -12.32 34.22 -3.21
C SER A 371 -13.08 33.31 -2.24
N THR A 372 -12.36 32.63 -1.36
CA THR A 372 -12.95 31.88 -0.26
C THR A 372 -11.96 31.69 0.89
N GLN A 373 -12.49 31.50 2.09
CA GLN A 373 -11.71 30.96 3.20
C GLN A 373 -11.29 29.51 2.89
N VAL A 374 -10.07 29.16 3.26
CA VAL A 374 -9.50 27.82 3.11
C VAL A 374 -9.48 27.09 4.45
N LEU A 375 -8.73 27.60 5.43
CA LEU A 375 -8.73 27.08 6.81
C LEU A 375 -9.40 28.05 7.79
N PRO A 376 -10.08 27.55 8.84
CA PRO A 376 -10.54 28.35 9.97
C PRO A 376 -9.37 28.78 10.89
N PRO A 377 -9.56 29.77 11.78
CA PRO A 377 -8.56 30.11 12.81
C PRO A 377 -8.28 28.95 13.78
N ASP A 378 -7.04 28.87 14.27
CA ASP A 378 -6.50 27.77 15.07
C ASP A 378 -7.20 27.53 16.41
N ARG A 379 -7.64 28.60 17.09
CA ARG A 379 -8.17 28.52 18.45
C ARG A 379 -9.60 29.03 18.52
N LYS A 380 -10.48 28.19 19.05
CA LYS A 380 -11.63 28.67 19.81
C LYS A 380 -11.12 29.09 21.19
N ILE A 381 -11.52 30.27 21.66
CA ILE A 381 -11.24 30.67 23.06
C ILE A 381 -12.08 29.74 23.94
N PHE A 382 -11.41 28.78 24.61
CA PHE A 382 -12.05 27.96 25.64
C PHE A 382 -12.19 28.82 26.90
N GLU A 383 -13.41 29.25 27.19
CA GLU A 383 -13.75 30.00 28.41
C GLU A 383 -14.13 29.08 29.60
N GLU A 384 -13.98 27.76 29.46
CA GLU A 384 -14.24 26.83 30.55
C GLU A 384 -13.23 27.01 31.70
N LYS A 385 -13.75 27.18 32.90
CA LYS A 385 -12.95 27.24 34.12
C LYS A 385 -12.70 25.82 34.63
N TYR A 386 -11.47 25.35 34.50
CA TYR A 386 -11.02 24.10 35.13
C TYR A 386 -10.64 24.34 36.59
N PRO A 387 -10.77 23.35 37.48
CA PRO A 387 -10.30 23.45 38.86
C PRO A 387 -8.77 23.64 38.91
N ASP A 388 -8.28 24.44 39.86
CA ASP A 388 -6.84 24.63 40.08
C ASP A 388 -6.28 23.74 41.20
N LYS A 389 -7.15 22.97 41.89
CA LYS A 389 -6.81 22.09 43.00
C LYS A 389 -7.46 20.73 42.82
N PHE A 390 -6.63 19.70 42.96
CA PHE A 390 -7.03 18.30 42.85
C PHE A 390 -6.56 17.52 44.09
N PRO A 391 -7.20 16.39 44.44
CA PRO A 391 -6.68 15.51 45.49
C PRO A 391 -5.29 15.00 45.12
N GLU A 392 -4.41 14.72 46.10
CA GLU A 392 -3.04 14.24 45.83
C GLU A 392 -3.02 12.90 45.06
N THR A 393 -4.03 12.06 45.28
CA THR A 393 -4.19 10.78 44.60
C THR A 393 -5.65 10.57 44.24
N VAL A 394 -5.89 9.84 43.15
CA VAL A 394 -7.22 9.39 42.76
C VAL A 394 -7.23 7.88 42.52
N LYS A 395 -8.41 7.27 42.65
CA LYS A 395 -8.65 5.90 42.21
C LYS A 395 -9.30 5.94 40.83
N ALA A 396 -8.57 5.51 39.81
CA ALA A 396 -9.03 5.47 38.42
C ALA A 396 -8.73 4.09 37.80
N SER A 397 -9.46 3.76 36.75
CA SER A 397 -9.26 2.54 35.95
C SER A 397 -9.09 2.91 34.49
N VAL A 398 -8.53 2.01 33.68
CA VAL A 398 -8.32 2.24 32.25
C VAL A 398 -9.66 2.13 31.50
N TYR A 399 -10.45 1.12 31.83
CA TYR A 399 -11.81 0.88 31.33
C TYR A 399 -12.83 0.96 32.48
N THR A 400 -14.09 1.11 32.12
CA THR A 400 -15.24 0.91 33.00
C THR A 400 -15.51 -0.58 33.24
N GLU A 401 -16.35 -0.91 34.23
CA GLU A 401 -16.73 -2.31 34.50
C GLU A 401 -17.55 -2.91 33.34
N ASP A 402 -18.49 -2.16 32.78
CA ASP A 402 -19.33 -2.60 31.66
C ASP A 402 -18.52 -2.95 30.40
N GLU A 403 -17.44 -2.19 30.12
CA GLU A 403 -16.58 -2.42 28.94
C GLU A 403 -15.87 -3.78 28.96
N ILE A 404 -15.64 -4.36 30.14
CA ILE A 404 -14.92 -5.64 30.30
C ILE A 404 -15.86 -6.85 30.48
N GLU A 405 -17.16 -6.65 30.62
CA GLU A 405 -18.10 -7.74 30.82
C GLU A 405 -18.25 -8.58 29.55
N ARG A 406 -18.03 -9.89 29.67
CA ARG A 406 -18.14 -10.85 28.57
C ARG A 406 -18.80 -12.13 29.07
N SER A 407 -19.58 -12.78 28.21
CA SER A 407 -20.21 -14.06 28.52
C SER A 407 -19.16 -15.16 28.72
N SER A 408 -19.50 -16.19 29.49
CA SER A 408 -18.59 -17.33 29.72
C SER A 408 -18.23 -18.05 28.42
N PHE A 409 -19.14 -18.09 27.44
CA PHE A 409 -18.85 -18.63 26.11
C PHE A 409 -17.82 -17.78 25.36
N PHE A 410 -17.94 -16.45 25.40
CA PHE A 410 -16.95 -15.56 24.80
C PHE A 410 -15.57 -15.75 25.44
N LYS A 411 -15.50 -15.88 26.77
CA LYS A 411 -14.24 -16.13 27.49
C LYS A 411 -13.64 -17.49 27.17
N PHE A 412 -14.44 -18.54 27.06
CA PHE A 412 -13.98 -19.85 26.59
C PHE A 412 -13.37 -19.77 25.18
N LEU A 413 -14.06 -19.09 24.25
CA LEU A 413 -13.64 -19.00 22.86
C LEU A 413 -12.44 -18.05 22.68
N TRP A 414 -12.49 -16.86 23.27
CA TRP A 414 -11.58 -15.73 23.05
C TRP A 414 -10.55 -15.52 24.17
N GLY A 415 -10.64 -16.28 25.27
CA GLY A 415 -9.73 -16.22 26.42
C GLY A 415 -10.26 -15.35 27.55
N GLU A 416 -9.75 -15.53 28.76
CA GLU A 416 -10.05 -14.71 29.94
C GLU A 416 -9.36 -13.34 29.90
N ARG A 417 -8.18 -13.26 29.26
CA ARG A 417 -7.42 -12.00 29.06
C ARG A 417 -7.10 -11.28 30.38
N TYR A 418 -6.48 -10.11 30.30
CA TYR A 418 -6.20 -9.25 31.45
C TYR A 418 -7.36 -8.28 31.76
N ARG A 419 -8.57 -8.54 31.24
CA ARG A 419 -9.78 -7.69 31.39
C ARG A 419 -9.98 -7.15 32.80
N LYS A 420 -9.87 -8.01 33.82
CA LYS A 420 -10.07 -7.61 35.23
C LYS A 420 -9.16 -6.46 35.67
N TYR A 421 -7.97 -6.33 35.10
CA TYR A 421 -7.01 -5.26 35.44
C TYR A 421 -7.28 -3.93 34.75
N TYR A 422 -7.97 -3.94 33.60
CA TYR A 422 -8.38 -2.72 32.92
C TYR A 422 -9.48 -1.98 33.68
N ALA A 423 -10.42 -2.70 34.30
CA ALA A 423 -11.46 -2.11 35.14
C ALA A 423 -11.06 -1.96 36.63
N LYS A 424 -9.92 -2.54 37.05
CA LYS A 424 -9.46 -2.41 38.43
C LYS A 424 -9.05 -0.97 38.71
N LYS A 425 -9.73 -0.33 39.67
CA LYS A 425 -9.36 1.00 40.15
C LYS A 425 -8.03 0.93 40.91
N VAL A 426 -7.01 1.59 40.37
CA VAL A 426 -5.68 1.73 40.97
C VAL A 426 -5.51 3.11 41.56
N THR A 427 -4.75 3.21 42.65
CA THR A 427 -4.42 4.52 43.24
C THR A 427 -3.25 5.13 42.48
N ALA A 428 -3.47 6.27 41.80
CA ALA A 428 -2.45 6.98 41.04
C ALA A 428 -2.25 8.41 41.56
N PRO A 429 -1.01 8.93 41.55
CA PRO A 429 -0.73 10.32 41.88
C PRO A 429 -1.41 11.24 40.87
N THR A 430 -2.14 12.23 41.37
CA THR A 430 -2.77 13.26 40.53
C THR A 430 -1.82 14.44 40.41
N VAL A 431 -1.51 14.85 39.18
CA VAL A 431 -0.45 15.85 38.94
C VAL A 431 -0.90 16.98 38.02
N ASN A 432 -0.47 18.18 38.38
CA ASN A 432 -0.58 19.35 37.50
C ASN A 432 0.67 19.43 36.62
N LEU A 433 0.49 19.56 35.31
CA LEU A 433 1.60 19.56 34.35
C LEU A 433 2.56 20.74 34.60
N ASP A 434 2.03 21.89 35.00
CA ASP A 434 2.80 23.11 35.26
C ASP A 434 3.73 23.05 36.48
N THR A 435 3.62 22.00 37.31
CA THR A 435 4.48 21.76 38.49
C THR A 435 5.23 20.43 38.42
N LEU A 436 4.71 19.45 37.68
CA LEU A 436 5.37 18.16 37.47
C LEU A 436 6.77 18.37 36.88
N MET A 437 7.79 17.72 37.46
CA MET A 437 9.19 17.79 37.00
C MET A 437 9.76 19.23 36.85
N GLY A 438 9.25 20.19 37.64
CA GLY A 438 9.66 21.60 37.53
C GLY A 438 8.84 22.44 36.54
N GLY A 439 7.84 21.83 35.91
CA GLY A 439 6.86 22.46 35.03
C GLY A 439 7.01 22.03 33.57
N LEU A 440 5.99 21.32 33.08
CA LEU A 440 5.88 20.83 31.72
C LEU A 440 4.79 21.58 30.96
N GLU A 441 5.11 21.97 29.73
CA GLU A 441 4.18 22.62 28.82
C GLU A 441 3.81 21.68 27.67
N PRO A 442 2.52 21.50 27.35
CA PRO A 442 2.10 20.79 26.15
C PRO A 442 2.57 21.48 24.88
N VAL A 443 3.15 20.69 23.98
CA VAL A 443 3.66 21.16 22.69
C VAL A 443 2.71 20.76 21.57
N HIS A 444 2.52 19.45 21.35
CA HIS A 444 1.70 18.92 20.26
C HIS A 444 1.31 17.45 20.50
N LYS A 445 0.24 16.97 19.84
CA LYS A 445 -0.16 15.56 19.86
C LYS A 445 0.93 14.69 19.21
N GLY A 446 1.29 13.57 19.84
CA GLY A 446 2.25 12.59 19.30
C GLY A 446 1.68 11.73 18.15
N GLY A 447 2.54 10.87 17.60
CA GLY A 447 2.33 10.18 16.32
C GLY A 447 2.15 8.65 16.35
N GLY A 448 1.92 8.04 17.52
CA GLY A 448 1.73 6.58 17.61
C GLY A 448 0.42 6.08 17.00
N HIS A 449 0.36 4.80 16.61
CA HIS A 449 -0.80 4.20 15.92
C HIS A 449 -1.83 3.52 16.84
N GLN A 450 -1.58 3.44 18.16
CA GLN A 450 -2.44 2.68 19.08
C GLN A 450 -2.93 3.49 20.28
N SER A 451 -2.34 4.66 20.56
CA SER A 451 -2.62 5.40 21.79
C SER A 451 -2.53 6.89 21.55
N LYS A 452 -3.46 7.63 22.17
CA LYS A 452 -3.38 9.08 22.26
C LYS A 452 -2.14 9.46 23.05
N SER A 453 -1.28 10.31 22.47
CA SER A 453 -0.07 10.79 23.14
C SER A 453 0.10 12.30 22.96
N LEU A 454 0.74 12.95 23.92
CA LEU A 454 1.01 14.38 23.95
C LEU A 454 2.50 14.59 24.26
N ARG A 455 3.19 15.36 23.40
CA ARG A 455 4.55 15.82 23.65
C ARG A 455 4.51 16.96 24.65
N LEU A 456 5.32 16.84 25.69
CA LEU A 456 5.48 17.82 26.74
C LEU A 456 6.92 18.33 26.73
N ARG A 457 7.13 19.61 27.05
CA ARG A 457 8.46 20.22 27.12
C ARG A 457 8.67 20.95 28.42
N HIS A 458 9.82 20.72 29.02
CA HIS A 458 10.30 21.45 30.20
C HIS A 458 10.98 22.76 29.79
N LYS A 459 11.06 23.74 30.70
CA LYS A 459 11.72 25.04 30.46
C LYS A 459 13.20 24.94 30.06
N SER A 460 13.87 23.83 30.40
CA SER A 460 15.25 23.55 30.00
C SER A 460 15.38 22.99 28.57
N GLY A 461 14.28 22.81 27.84
CA GLY A 461 14.26 22.21 26.50
C GLY A 461 14.01 20.69 26.47
N LYS A 462 14.12 20.01 27.62
CA LYS A 462 13.89 18.55 27.74
C LYS A 462 12.47 18.17 27.37
N GLU A 463 12.33 17.10 26.59
CA GLU A 463 11.02 16.63 26.14
C GLU A 463 10.59 15.33 26.83
N TYR A 464 9.28 15.21 27.04
CA TYR A 464 8.62 14.07 27.65
C TYR A 464 7.42 13.65 26.80
N VAL A 465 6.99 12.40 26.97
CA VAL A 465 5.80 11.85 26.32
C VAL A 465 4.78 11.52 27.39
N MET A 466 3.58 12.07 27.27
CA MET A 466 2.41 11.68 28.04
C MET A 466 1.52 10.81 27.16
N ARG A 467 1.38 9.52 27.50
CA ARG A 467 0.63 8.53 26.73
C ARG A 467 -0.53 7.97 27.55
N ALA A 468 -1.73 7.97 26.98
CA ALA A 468 -2.88 7.37 27.64
C ALA A 468 -2.68 5.85 27.75
N LEU A 469 -3.05 5.27 28.90
CA LEU A 469 -3.09 3.80 29.03
C LEU A 469 -4.25 3.19 28.23
N ARG A 470 -5.32 3.97 28.01
CA ARG A 470 -6.43 3.57 27.13
C ARG A 470 -5.97 3.59 25.67
N LYS A 471 -6.15 2.46 24.99
CA LYS A 471 -5.87 2.30 23.56
C LYS A 471 -6.98 2.90 22.70
N ASP A 472 -6.62 3.29 21.49
CA ASP A 472 -7.52 3.86 20.48
C ASP A 472 -7.66 2.87 19.31
N ALA A 473 -8.80 2.21 19.24
CA ALA A 473 -9.04 1.16 18.26
C ALA A 473 -9.15 1.70 16.83
N GLU A 474 -9.69 2.91 16.65
CA GLU A 474 -9.83 3.53 15.34
C GLU A 474 -8.49 3.96 14.78
N LEU A 475 -7.63 4.55 15.61
CA LEU A 475 -6.27 4.92 15.22
C LEU A 475 -5.47 3.71 14.73
N TYR A 476 -5.67 2.56 15.37
CA TYR A 476 -5.03 1.30 14.97
C TYR A 476 -5.60 0.76 13.65
N LEU A 477 -6.94 0.72 13.52
CA LEU A 477 -7.58 0.31 12.27
C LEU A 477 -7.16 1.20 11.09
N GLN A 478 -7.06 2.51 11.32
CA GLN A 478 -6.61 3.48 10.32
C GLN A 478 -5.18 3.18 9.84
N ALA A 479 -4.26 2.86 10.77
CA ALA A 479 -2.87 2.60 10.45
C ALA A 479 -2.63 1.21 9.82
N MET A 480 -3.36 0.19 10.27
CA MET A 480 -3.08 -1.21 9.93
C MET A 480 -3.99 -1.80 8.87
N ALA A 481 -5.27 -1.42 8.83
CA ALA A 481 -6.27 -2.04 7.95
C ALA A 481 -6.78 -1.10 6.84
N PHE A 482 -6.89 0.20 7.11
CA PHE A 482 -7.49 1.18 6.19
C PHE A 482 -6.48 2.23 5.71
N GLN A 483 -5.36 1.78 5.17
CA GLN A 483 -4.28 2.69 4.75
C GLN A 483 -4.66 3.62 3.59
N GLU A 484 -5.65 3.24 2.78
CA GLU A 484 -6.13 4.00 1.62
C GLU A 484 -7.51 4.64 1.83
N GLN A 485 -8.05 4.55 3.05
CA GLN A 485 -9.37 5.08 3.38
C GLN A 485 -9.35 5.68 4.78
N TYR A 486 -9.78 6.93 4.91
CA TYR A 486 -9.96 7.55 6.22
C TYR A 486 -11.24 7.06 6.90
N VAL A 487 -11.12 6.53 8.13
CA VAL A 487 -12.19 5.85 8.87
C VAL A 487 -12.33 6.30 10.34
N MET A 488 -11.61 7.35 10.76
CA MET A 488 -11.76 7.88 12.12
C MET A 488 -13.19 8.40 12.37
N GLY A 489 -13.74 8.08 13.52
CA GLY A 489 -15.12 8.31 13.95
C GLY A 489 -16.13 7.31 13.39
N GLU A 490 -15.73 6.34 12.55
CA GLU A 490 -16.67 5.41 11.90
C GLU A 490 -16.97 4.15 12.70
N PHE A 491 -16.10 3.74 13.62
CA PHE A 491 -16.22 2.55 14.44
C PHE A 491 -16.64 2.85 15.89
N GLU A 492 -16.74 4.13 16.29
CA GLU A 492 -17.27 4.53 17.60
C GLU A 492 -18.59 3.82 17.94
N ASN A 493 -18.63 3.21 19.13
CA ASN A 493 -19.71 2.43 19.71
C ASN A 493 -20.11 1.17 18.90
N THR A 494 -19.16 0.54 18.20
CA THR A 494 -19.37 -0.73 17.49
C THR A 494 -18.79 -1.92 18.27
N TYR A 495 -19.31 -3.13 18.04
CA TYR A 495 -18.68 -4.38 18.45
C TYR A 495 -17.26 -4.53 17.90
N THR A 496 -16.93 -4.08 16.67
CA THR A 496 -15.52 -4.10 16.21
C THR A 496 -14.63 -3.25 17.12
N GLU A 497 -15.05 -2.02 17.46
CA GLU A 497 -14.30 -1.19 18.41
C GLU A 497 -14.19 -1.91 19.77
N ASN A 498 -15.30 -2.38 20.34
CA ASN A 498 -15.31 -3.09 21.62
C ASN A 498 -14.44 -4.35 21.59
N PHE A 499 -14.43 -5.08 20.47
CA PHE A 499 -13.63 -6.27 20.25
C PHE A 499 -12.15 -5.93 20.11
N LEU A 500 -11.79 -4.81 19.50
CA LEU A 500 -10.40 -4.35 19.43
C LEU A 500 -9.89 -3.81 20.77
N LEU A 501 -10.72 -3.06 21.49
CA LEU A 501 -10.43 -2.67 22.88
C LEU A 501 -10.27 -3.90 23.78
N ASP A 502 -11.09 -4.94 23.57
CA ASP A 502 -10.96 -6.25 24.20
C ASP A 502 -9.68 -6.98 23.79
N PHE A 503 -9.32 -6.93 22.51
CA PHE A 503 -8.07 -7.48 21.99
C PHE A 503 -6.87 -6.89 22.74
N TYR A 504 -6.82 -5.58 22.96
CA TYR A 504 -5.74 -4.95 23.74
C TYR A 504 -5.64 -5.45 25.19
N THR A 505 -6.71 -6.02 25.74
CA THR A 505 -6.64 -6.68 27.05
C THR A 505 -5.83 -7.98 27.06
N GLY A 506 -5.33 -8.44 25.91
CA GLY A 506 -4.32 -9.48 25.82
C GLY A 506 -2.98 -9.10 26.47
N SER A 507 -2.67 -7.80 26.59
CA SER A 507 -1.50 -7.28 27.31
C SER A 507 -1.88 -6.67 28.66
N HIS A 508 -1.01 -6.82 29.66
CA HIS A 508 -1.29 -6.31 31.01
C HIS A 508 -1.08 -4.78 31.05
N PRO A 509 -2.07 -3.97 31.47
CA PRO A 509 -2.05 -2.50 31.25
C PRO A 509 -0.94 -1.78 32.03
N TYR A 510 -0.40 -2.42 33.05
CA TYR A 510 0.66 -1.89 33.91
C TYR A 510 2.02 -2.61 33.75
N ALA A 511 2.16 -3.54 32.80
CA ALA A 511 3.42 -4.26 32.58
C ALA A 511 4.60 -3.36 32.18
N PRO A 512 4.43 -2.29 31.37
CA PRO A 512 5.55 -1.41 30.99
C PRO A 512 6.35 -0.87 32.17
N PHE A 513 5.70 -0.63 33.31
CA PHE A 513 6.33 -0.07 34.52
C PHE A 513 7.36 -1.00 35.17
N THR A 514 7.36 -2.30 34.86
CA THR A 514 8.33 -3.27 35.40
C THR A 514 9.65 -3.26 34.62
N THR A 515 9.64 -2.75 33.39
CA THR A 515 10.71 -3.00 32.41
C THR A 515 12.01 -2.26 32.71
N ALA A 516 11.94 -1.02 33.23
CA ALA A 516 13.11 -0.21 33.57
C ALA A 516 14.04 -0.93 34.55
N ALA A 517 13.50 -1.40 35.69
CA ALA A 517 14.30 -2.10 36.70
C ALA A 517 14.89 -3.44 36.20
N LEU A 518 14.21 -4.12 35.27
CA LEU A 518 14.75 -5.33 34.64
C LEU A 518 15.88 -4.98 33.66
N SER A 519 15.71 -3.92 32.86
CA SER A 519 16.72 -3.42 31.93
C SER A 519 18.00 -2.98 32.67
N ASP A 520 17.86 -2.27 33.78
CA ASP A 520 18.97 -1.91 34.67
C ASP A 520 19.76 -3.16 35.12
N ALA A 521 19.06 -4.22 35.55
CA ALA A 521 19.69 -5.44 36.05
C ALA A 521 20.56 -6.15 34.99
N VAL A 522 20.27 -5.94 33.70
CA VAL A 522 21.02 -6.54 32.59
C VAL A 522 21.80 -5.51 31.76
N GLY A 523 21.94 -4.28 32.27
CA GLY A 523 22.69 -3.21 31.63
C GLY A 523 22.17 -2.83 30.25
N LEU A 524 20.85 -2.85 30.05
CA LEU A 524 20.18 -2.33 28.86
C LEU A 524 19.74 -0.89 29.09
N TYR A 525 19.83 -0.06 28.06
CA TYR A 525 19.24 1.29 28.07
C TYR A 525 17.72 1.21 28.00
N HIS A 526 17.03 2.23 28.52
CA HIS A 526 15.57 2.25 28.60
C HIS A 526 15.03 3.66 28.91
N THR A 527 13.73 3.85 28.66
CA THR A 527 12.95 4.98 29.18
C THR A 527 12.47 4.70 30.61
N ASN A 528 12.01 5.74 31.33
CA ASN A 528 11.56 5.61 32.73
C ASN A 528 10.05 5.90 32.87
N PRO A 529 9.17 4.95 32.50
CA PRO A 529 7.73 5.18 32.57
C PRO A 529 7.22 5.29 34.02
N VAL A 530 6.41 6.31 34.28
CA VAL A 530 5.74 6.53 35.58
C VAL A 530 4.24 6.74 35.38
N LEU A 531 3.44 6.13 36.24
CA LEU A 531 1.97 6.21 36.22
C LEU A 531 1.47 7.49 36.89
N TYR A 532 0.62 8.24 36.19
CA TYR A 532 -0.07 9.42 36.71
C TYR A 532 -1.55 9.41 36.34
N TYR A 533 -2.35 10.14 37.12
CA TYR A 533 -3.66 10.61 36.70
C TYR A 533 -3.57 12.08 36.35
N ILE A 534 -4.03 12.45 35.15
CA ILE A 534 -3.98 13.82 34.66
C ILE A 534 -5.41 14.32 34.54
N PRO A 535 -5.89 15.20 35.44
CA PRO A 535 -7.22 15.78 35.31
C PRO A 535 -7.22 16.80 34.16
N LYS A 536 -8.40 17.10 33.63
CA LYS A 536 -8.57 18.31 32.81
C LYS A 536 -8.16 19.54 33.62
N GLN A 537 -7.26 20.34 33.06
CA GLN A 537 -6.56 21.40 33.78
C GLN A 537 -6.17 22.55 32.84
N PRO A 538 -5.97 23.77 33.36
CA PRO A 538 -5.61 24.92 32.52
C PRO A 538 -4.32 24.72 31.71
N ALA A 539 -3.34 24.00 32.26
CA ALA A 539 -2.06 23.73 31.59
C ALA A 539 -2.21 22.93 30.27
N LEU A 540 -3.27 22.13 30.13
CA LEU A 540 -3.57 21.37 28.90
C LEU A 540 -4.10 22.26 27.76
N LYS A 541 -4.53 23.50 28.02
CA LYS A 541 -5.03 24.44 27.00
C LYS A 541 -6.11 23.78 26.12
N ASP A 542 -5.99 23.87 24.79
CA ASP A 542 -6.87 23.26 23.79
C ASP A 542 -6.80 21.71 23.76
N PHE A 543 -5.75 21.11 24.34
CA PHE A 543 -5.65 19.65 24.44
C PHE A 543 -6.68 19.03 25.41
N ASN A 544 -7.38 19.83 26.24
CA ASN A 544 -8.47 19.35 27.10
C ASN A 544 -9.65 18.70 26.32
N GLU A 545 -9.74 18.92 25.00
CA GLU A 545 -10.72 18.23 24.15
C GLU A 545 -10.41 16.73 23.99
N SER A 546 -9.12 16.34 23.98
CA SER A 546 -8.69 14.94 23.71
C SER A 546 -7.94 14.28 24.86
N PHE A 547 -7.48 15.07 25.85
CA PHE A 547 -6.67 14.65 26.98
C PHE A 547 -7.26 15.14 28.31
N GLY A 548 -6.91 14.44 29.39
CA GLY A 548 -7.37 14.72 30.74
C GLY A 548 -8.44 13.73 31.22
N ASP A 549 -8.57 13.65 32.54
CA ASP A 549 -9.45 12.75 33.31
C ASP A 549 -9.19 11.25 33.11
N GLU A 550 -7.98 10.86 32.71
CA GLU A 550 -7.57 9.49 32.41
C GLU A 550 -6.23 9.12 33.11
N LEU A 551 -5.89 7.83 33.09
CA LEU A 551 -4.56 7.34 33.48
C LEU A 551 -3.56 7.49 32.33
N TYR A 552 -2.41 8.08 32.63
CA TYR A 552 -1.32 8.32 31.69
C TYR A 552 -0.02 7.72 32.20
N MET A 553 0.77 7.22 31.25
CA MET A 553 2.19 6.96 31.42
C MET A 553 2.96 8.19 30.96
N ILE A 554 3.83 8.72 31.80
CA ILE A 554 4.76 9.79 31.43
C ILE A 554 6.19 9.26 31.52
N GLU A 555 6.95 9.44 30.44
CA GLU A 555 8.35 9.05 30.33
C GLU A 555 9.14 10.09 29.53
N GLU A 556 10.47 10.03 29.59
CA GLU A 556 11.33 10.86 28.75
C GLU A 556 11.10 10.58 27.28
N HIS A 557 11.08 11.63 26.46
CA HIS A 557 11.23 11.44 25.03
C HIS A 557 12.63 10.89 24.76
N ALA A 558 12.72 9.70 24.16
CA ALA A 558 13.96 9.16 23.62
C ALA A 558 14.40 9.94 22.35
N GLY A 559 14.77 11.19 22.56
CA GLY A 559 15.38 12.13 21.62
C GLY A 559 16.42 12.98 22.36
N ASP A 560 16.89 14.05 21.72
CA ASP A 560 17.98 14.86 22.25
C ASP A 560 17.60 15.66 23.51
N GLY A 561 18.60 16.06 24.31
CA GLY A 561 18.43 16.91 25.51
C GLY A 561 18.47 16.18 26.86
N HIS A 562 18.64 14.85 26.85
CA HIS A 562 18.66 13.98 28.03
C HIS A 562 20.04 13.41 28.37
N GLY A 563 21.14 14.02 27.92
CA GLY A 563 22.52 13.55 28.14
C GLY A 563 22.97 13.38 29.60
N ASN A 564 22.16 13.78 30.58
CA ASN A 564 22.42 13.51 32.00
C ASN A 564 21.87 12.17 32.50
N LEU A 565 21.15 11.40 31.67
CA LEU A 565 20.50 10.15 32.08
C LEU A 565 21.40 8.94 31.85
N ALA A 566 21.65 8.19 32.93
CA ALA A 566 22.33 6.91 32.86
C ALA A 566 21.58 5.88 32.00
N SER A 567 20.24 5.91 32.02
CA SER A 567 19.39 5.00 31.27
C SER A 567 19.47 5.21 29.74
N PHE A 568 20.02 6.34 29.28
CA PHE A 568 20.37 6.60 27.87
C PHE A 568 21.89 6.55 27.63
N GLY A 569 22.65 5.99 28.57
CA GLY A 569 24.11 5.92 28.50
C GLY A 569 24.81 7.28 28.55
N TYR A 570 24.16 8.31 29.08
CA TYR A 570 24.63 9.70 29.05
C TYR A 570 24.85 10.28 27.65
N SER A 571 24.18 9.72 26.63
CA SER A 571 24.18 10.29 25.28
C SER A 571 23.11 11.38 25.16
N ASP A 572 23.47 12.48 24.51
CA ASP A 572 22.54 13.58 24.19
C ASP A 572 22.04 13.52 22.75
N GLU A 573 22.49 12.53 21.97
CA GLU A 573 22.09 12.29 20.57
C GLU A 573 21.45 10.91 20.45
N LEU A 574 20.12 10.87 20.27
CA LEU A 574 19.37 9.62 20.03
C LEU A 574 18.78 9.60 18.62
N LYS A 575 19.30 8.72 17.76
CA LYS A 575 18.88 8.60 16.36
C LYS A 575 17.72 7.62 16.16
N SER A 576 16.93 7.85 15.11
CA SER A 576 15.96 6.86 14.61
C SER A 576 16.67 5.65 14.00
N THR A 577 15.94 4.55 13.79
CA THR A 577 16.49 3.36 13.13
C THR A 577 16.86 3.65 11.68
N ASP A 578 16.06 4.42 10.95
CA ASP A 578 16.35 4.75 9.55
C ASP A 578 17.61 5.62 9.43
N SER A 579 17.74 6.67 10.25
CA SER A 579 18.95 7.51 10.29
C SER A 579 20.20 6.71 10.68
N MET A 580 20.07 5.73 11.58
CA MET A 580 21.18 4.83 11.93
C MET A 580 21.56 3.93 10.74
N LEU A 581 20.57 3.35 10.03
CA LEU A 581 20.83 2.51 8.87
C LEU A 581 21.43 3.31 7.69
N GLU A 582 21.05 4.57 7.52
CA GLU A 582 21.67 5.50 6.56
C GLU A 582 23.13 5.78 6.92
N ASP A 583 23.43 6.08 8.18
CA ASP A 583 24.80 6.28 8.64
C ASP A 583 25.67 5.03 8.40
N LEU A 584 25.15 3.83 8.69
CA LEU A 584 25.86 2.57 8.41
C LEU A 584 26.19 2.37 6.93
N ARG A 585 25.38 2.92 6.03
CA ARG A 585 25.64 2.89 4.59
C ARG A 585 26.62 3.98 4.18
N ASP A 586 26.62 5.15 4.79
CA ASP A 586 27.48 6.27 4.39
C ASP A 586 28.99 5.97 4.57
N ASP A 587 29.42 5.36 5.68
CA ASP A 587 30.86 5.22 5.99
C ASP A 587 31.18 4.05 6.93
N GLU A 588 32.33 3.41 6.73
CA GLU A 588 32.78 2.28 7.55
C GLU A 588 33.13 2.64 9.01
N LYS A 589 33.14 3.94 9.35
CA LYS A 589 33.36 4.43 10.72
C LYS A 589 32.14 4.25 11.63
N TYR A 590 30.95 4.05 11.08
CA TYR A 590 29.72 3.88 11.85
C TYR A 590 29.49 2.39 12.14
N GLU A 591 29.24 2.06 13.41
CA GLU A 591 29.09 0.69 13.88
C GLU A 591 27.91 0.60 14.86
N VAL A 592 27.34 -0.59 14.99
CA VAL A 592 26.34 -0.89 16.03
C VAL A 592 26.96 -1.79 17.08
N ASP A 593 26.62 -1.56 18.34
CA ASP A 593 26.89 -2.48 19.43
C ASP A 593 25.99 -3.73 19.31
N SER A 594 26.34 -4.64 18.39
CA SER A 594 25.55 -5.83 18.07
C SER A 594 25.38 -6.76 19.27
N GLU A 595 26.32 -6.79 20.23
CA GLU A 595 26.19 -7.60 21.45
C GLU A 595 25.12 -7.02 22.40
N LEU A 596 25.09 -5.70 22.57
CA LEU A 596 24.05 -5.05 23.37
C LEU A 596 22.67 -5.18 22.72
N TYR A 597 22.60 -5.05 21.38
CA TYR A 597 21.37 -5.30 20.63
C TYR A 597 20.89 -6.75 20.75
N LEU A 598 21.79 -7.71 20.59
CA LEU A 598 21.51 -9.13 20.80
C LEU A 598 20.96 -9.40 22.22
N ARG A 599 21.59 -8.83 23.24
CA ARG A 599 21.10 -8.93 24.62
C ARG A 599 19.68 -8.37 24.74
N ALA A 600 19.40 -7.22 24.14
CA ALA A 600 18.07 -6.62 24.15
C ALA A 600 17.03 -7.54 23.49
N ARG A 601 17.36 -8.17 22.36
CA ARG A 601 16.45 -9.09 21.66
C ARG A 601 16.17 -10.36 22.44
N LEU A 602 17.19 -10.97 23.06
CA LEU A 602 16.99 -12.11 23.94
C LEU A 602 16.16 -11.72 25.18
N PHE A 603 16.39 -10.53 25.73
CA PHE A 603 15.59 -9.97 26.82
C PHE A 603 14.12 -9.81 26.43
N ASP A 604 13.82 -9.30 25.22
CA ASP A 604 12.46 -9.19 24.69
C ASP A 604 11.74 -10.54 24.64
N MET A 605 12.43 -11.61 24.22
CA MET A 605 11.89 -12.97 24.19
C MET A 605 11.59 -13.49 25.60
N VAL A 606 12.48 -13.23 26.56
CA VAL A 606 12.29 -13.62 27.97
C VAL A 606 11.05 -12.96 28.58
N ILE A 607 10.84 -11.68 28.32
CA ILE A 607 9.70 -10.94 28.89
C ILE A 607 8.42 -11.04 28.03
N GLY A 608 8.48 -11.72 26.89
CA GLY A 608 7.32 -11.97 26.02
C GLY A 608 6.88 -10.78 25.18
N ASP A 609 7.82 -9.88 24.86
CA ASP A 609 7.60 -8.67 24.07
C ASP A 609 7.74 -8.95 22.57
N TRP A 610 6.63 -9.33 21.93
CA TRP A 610 6.61 -9.83 20.55
C TRP A 610 6.53 -8.73 19.47
N ASP A 611 6.21 -7.48 19.83
CA ASP A 611 5.91 -6.39 18.87
C ASP A 611 7.10 -5.45 18.60
N ARG A 612 8.32 -5.98 18.58
CA ARG A 612 9.56 -5.19 18.62
C ARG A 612 9.96 -4.60 17.26
N HIS A 613 9.18 -3.69 16.69
CA HIS A 613 9.43 -3.10 15.37
C HIS A 613 10.36 -1.88 15.38
N VAL A 614 10.83 -1.44 14.18
CA VAL A 614 11.87 -0.40 13.99
C VAL A 614 11.62 0.92 14.73
N ASP A 615 10.35 1.34 14.88
CA ASP A 615 10.01 2.58 15.57
C ASP A 615 10.21 2.49 17.08
N GLN A 616 10.21 1.28 17.64
CA GLN A 616 10.39 1.06 19.08
C GLN A 616 11.85 1.05 19.51
N TRP A 617 12.75 1.41 18.60
CA TRP A 617 14.17 1.61 18.86
C TRP A 617 14.56 3.06 18.66
N ARG A 618 15.46 3.51 19.53
CA ARG A 618 16.31 4.67 19.32
C ARG A 618 17.75 4.25 19.51
N TRP A 619 18.69 5.02 18.96
CA TRP A 619 20.09 4.65 18.93
C TRP A 619 20.92 5.76 19.55
N ALA A 620 21.39 5.53 20.78
CA ALA A 620 22.29 6.45 21.47
C ALA A 620 23.65 6.44 20.78
N LYS A 621 24.10 7.62 20.36
CA LYS A 621 25.33 7.79 19.58
C LYS A 621 26.52 8.07 20.49
N PHE A 622 27.64 7.39 20.24
CA PHE A 622 28.89 7.56 20.97
C PHE A 622 30.04 7.75 19.99
N LYS A 623 30.82 8.81 20.17
CA LYS A 623 32.02 9.05 19.35
C LYS A 623 33.27 8.61 20.10
N ASP A 624 34.04 7.72 19.47
CA ASP A 624 35.37 7.34 19.95
C ASP A 624 36.34 8.50 19.73
N ALA A 625 36.98 8.95 20.82
CA ALA A 625 37.87 10.10 20.81
C ALA A 625 39.25 9.80 20.16
N GLU A 626 39.66 8.54 20.09
CA GLU A 626 40.99 8.13 19.63
C GLU A 626 41.02 7.85 18.11
N ASN A 627 40.01 7.17 17.58
CA ASN A 627 39.97 6.74 16.18
C ASN A 627 38.85 7.40 15.36
N GLY A 628 37.94 8.15 16.00
CA GLY A 628 36.85 8.86 15.33
C GLY A 628 35.67 7.99 14.89
N LYS A 629 35.64 6.69 15.25
CA LYS A 629 34.49 5.81 15.03
C LYS A 629 33.27 6.29 15.79
N ILE A 630 32.09 5.95 15.27
CA ILE A 630 30.81 6.27 15.87
C ILE A 630 30.08 4.95 16.16
N LEU A 631 29.81 4.70 17.43
CA LEU A 631 29.11 3.52 17.91
C LEU A 631 27.67 3.87 18.28
N TYR A 632 26.72 3.14 17.71
CA TYR A 632 25.30 3.20 18.03
C TYR A 632 24.95 2.11 19.03
N ARG A 633 24.29 2.51 20.14
CA ARG A 633 23.77 1.58 21.14
C ARG A 633 22.25 1.65 21.22
N PRO A 634 21.56 0.50 21.27
CA PRO A 634 20.11 0.47 21.25
C PRO A 634 19.50 0.99 22.56
N VAL A 635 18.47 1.81 22.41
CA VAL A 635 17.58 2.31 23.47
C VAL A 635 16.17 1.85 23.11
N PRO A 636 15.74 0.66 23.57
CA PRO A 636 14.35 0.23 23.44
C PRO A 636 13.41 1.23 24.12
N ARG A 637 12.30 1.53 23.46
CA ARG A 637 11.15 2.27 24.01
C ARG A 637 9.88 1.49 23.73
N ASP A 638 8.76 1.89 24.31
CA ASP A 638 7.44 1.33 23.98
C ASP A 638 7.34 -0.20 24.22
N ARG A 639 7.23 -0.60 25.50
CA ARG A 639 7.22 -2.00 25.96
C ARG A 639 5.84 -2.45 26.44
N ASP A 640 4.80 -2.17 25.67
CA ASP A 640 3.39 -2.39 26.00
C ASP A 640 2.84 -3.79 25.65
N MET A 641 3.66 -4.65 25.02
CA MET A 641 3.34 -6.06 24.77
C MET A 641 4.01 -7.04 25.73
N VAL A 642 4.74 -6.55 26.75
CA VAL A 642 5.38 -7.38 27.77
C VAL A 642 4.35 -8.21 28.55
N TYR A 643 4.68 -9.48 28.79
CA TYR A 643 3.82 -10.48 29.45
C TYR A 643 2.47 -10.72 28.76
N SER A 644 2.40 -10.50 27.45
CA SER A 644 1.18 -10.66 26.65
C SER A 644 0.65 -12.10 26.69
N LYS A 645 -0.66 -12.27 26.92
CA LYS A 645 -1.37 -13.56 26.78
C LYS A 645 -2.37 -13.56 25.62
N HIS A 646 -1.99 -12.95 24.49
CA HIS A 646 -2.80 -12.93 23.26
C HIS A 646 -3.18 -14.32 22.71
N GLY A 647 -2.49 -15.38 23.11
CA GLY A 647 -2.80 -16.78 22.72
C GLY A 647 -3.85 -17.49 23.58
N ASP A 648 -4.39 -16.84 24.61
CA ASP A 648 -5.45 -17.38 25.49
C ASP A 648 -6.79 -17.62 24.74
N GLY A 649 -7.58 -18.57 25.22
CA GLY A 649 -8.86 -18.98 24.63
C GLY A 649 -8.73 -20.05 23.54
N PHE A 650 -9.79 -20.83 23.34
CA PHE A 650 -9.79 -21.93 22.37
C PHE A 650 -9.42 -21.46 20.95
N PHE A 651 -9.99 -20.34 20.50
CA PHE A 651 -9.76 -19.83 19.15
C PHE A 651 -8.33 -19.36 18.95
N MET A 652 -7.80 -18.46 19.80
CA MET A 652 -6.45 -17.94 19.59
C MET A 652 -5.37 -18.98 19.86
N ASN A 653 -5.61 -19.93 20.77
CA ASN A 653 -4.70 -21.06 20.98
C ASN A 653 -4.55 -21.91 19.71
N LEU A 654 -5.65 -22.13 18.97
CA LEU A 654 -5.61 -22.81 17.67
C LEU A 654 -5.06 -21.90 16.57
N ALA A 655 -5.53 -20.65 16.48
CA ALA A 655 -5.19 -19.72 15.41
C ALA A 655 -3.69 -19.40 15.39
N THR A 656 -3.07 -19.18 16.54
CA THR A 656 -1.61 -18.94 16.68
C THR A 656 -0.76 -20.16 16.25
N ARG A 657 -1.37 -21.35 16.11
CA ARG A 657 -0.71 -22.58 15.63
C ARG A 657 -0.86 -22.78 14.13
N ILE A 658 -2.03 -22.45 13.57
CA ILE A 658 -2.38 -22.76 12.17
C ILE A 658 -2.32 -21.55 11.23
N VAL A 659 -2.36 -20.33 11.77
CA VAL A 659 -2.28 -19.07 11.02
C VAL A 659 -0.91 -18.44 11.27
N PRO A 660 0.04 -18.51 10.31
CA PRO A 660 1.40 -18.01 10.52
C PRO A 660 1.48 -16.55 10.97
N ALA A 661 0.63 -15.68 10.43
CA ALA A 661 0.57 -14.26 10.78
C ALA A 661 0.17 -14.00 12.25
N LEU A 662 -0.46 -14.97 12.91
CA LEU A 662 -0.84 -14.88 14.33
C LEU A 662 0.12 -15.63 15.25
N SER A 663 1.15 -16.28 14.71
CA SER A 663 2.06 -17.11 15.52
C SER A 663 2.86 -16.31 16.56
N LEU A 664 3.15 -15.04 16.27
CA LEU A 664 3.77 -14.10 17.21
C LEU A 664 2.92 -13.81 18.45
N MET A 665 1.60 -14.01 18.35
CA MET A 665 0.63 -13.77 19.41
C MET A 665 0.36 -15.02 20.27
N GLU A 666 1.23 -16.03 20.26
CA GLU A 666 0.99 -17.30 20.98
C GLU A 666 0.87 -17.19 22.50
N GLY A 667 1.25 -16.06 23.07
CA GLY A 667 1.13 -15.75 24.49
C GLY A 667 2.39 -16.00 25.32
N PHE A 668 2.33 -15.57 26.57
CA PHE A 668 3.40 -15.64 27.56
C PHE A 668 3.26 -16.93 28.36
N ASN A 669 3.94 -17.98 27.89
CA ASN A 669 3.96 -19.32 28.50
C ASN A 669 5.39 -19.67 28.95
N ASP A 670 5.52 -20.71 29.78
CA ASP A 670 6.78 -21.25 30.33
C ASP A 670 7.88 -21.49 29.27
N GLU A 671 7.47 -21.77 28.04
CA GLU A 671 8.32 -21.95 26.86
C GLU A 671 7.77 -21.12 25.68
N ILE A 672 8.65 -20.74 24.77
CA ILE A 672 8.27 -20.18 23.47
C ILE A 672 8.11 -21.35 22.52
N ARG A 673 6.87 -21.67 22.14
CA ARG A 673 6.56 -22.88 21.36
C ARG A 673 7.10 -22.78 19.93
N ASN A 674 7.17 -21.57 19.38
CA ASN A 674 7.70 -21.34 18.04
C ASN A 674 8.55 -20.07 18.03
N VAL A 675 9.86 -20.21 18.25
CA VAL A 675 10.79 -19.06 18.32
C VAL A 675 10.82 -18.29 16.99
N LYS A 676 10.75 -19.00 15.86
CA LYS A 676 10.60 -18.36 14.54
C LYS A 676 9.31 -17.54 14.45
N GLY A 677 8.20 -18.09 14.92
CA GLY A 677 6.88 -17.46 14.90
C GLY A 677 6.81 -16.23 15.81
N PHE A 678 7.33 -16.34 17.03
CA PHE A 678 7.43 -15.24 17.99
C PHE A 678 8.15 -14.03 17.40
N ASN A 679 9.23 -14.27 16.65
CA ASN A 679 10.04 -13.23 16.02
C ASN A 679 9.68 -12.97 14.53
N SER A 680 8.48 -13.38 14.08
CA SER A 680 8.10 -13.32 12.66
C SER A 680 7.52 -11.97 12.20
N SER A 681 7.41 -10.99 13.09
CA SER A 681 7.01 -9.62 12.71
C SER A 681 7.94 -9.11 11.61
N PRO A 682 7.41 -8.69 10.44
CA PRO A 682 8.24 -8.30 9.30
C PRO A 682 9.26 -7.23 9.66
N LYS A 683 8.85 -6.20 10.42
CA LYS A 683 9.73 -5.09 10.82
C LYS A 683 10.77 -5.47 11.90
N THR A 684 10.55 -6.52 12.68
CA THR A 684 11.49 -7.00 13.71
C THR A 684 12.57 -7.88 13.08
N TYR A 685 12.15 -8.91 12.35
CA TYR A 685 13.07 -9.88 11.75
C TYR A 685 14.08 -9.22 10.80
N VAL A 686 13.63 -8.25 9.99
CA VAL A 686 14.50 -7.55 9.03
C VAL A 686 15.60 -6.74 9.73
N LEU A 687 15.28 -6.09 10.85
CA LEU A 687 16.26 -5.32 11.60
C LEU A 687 17.29 -6.23 12.26
N ASP A 688 16.84 -7.37 12.81
CA ASP A 688 17.73 -8.39 13.37
C ASP A 688 18.70 -8.91 12.30
N VAL A 689 18.25 -9.10 11.05
CA VAL A 689 19.10 -9.51 9.91
C VAL A 689 20.14 -8.43 9.57
N ALA A 690 19.75 -7.15 9.63
CA ALA A 690 20.63 -6.03 9.29
C ALA A 690 21.69 -5.73 10.37
N VAL A 691 21.37 -5.91 11.66
CA VAL A 691 22.20 -5.47 12.79
C VAL A 691 23.05 -6.60 13.41
N LEU A 692 22.65 -7.86 13.24
CA LEU A 692 23.37 -9.01 13.80
C LEU A 692 24.19 -9.85 12.79
N PRO A 693 24.55 -9.38 11.57
CA PRO A 693 25.10 -10.25 10.54
C PRO A 693 26.47 -10.83 10.92
N GLU A 694 27.26 -10.18 11.78
CA GLU A 694 28.59 -10.64 12.21
C GLU A 694 28.60 -11.54 13.45
N THR A 695 27.48 -11.61 14.19
CA THR A 695 27.44 -12.34 15.46
C THR A 695 27.63 -13.85 15.29
N THR A 696 28.23 -14.48 16.32
CA THR A 696 28.51 -15.91 16.41
C THR A 696 27.61 -16.60 17.45
N LEU A 697 27.36 -17.90 17.30
CA LEU A 697 26.56 -18.65 18.28
C LEU A 697 27.10 -18.54 19.72
N GLU A 698 28.42 -18.47 19.90
CA GLU A 698 29.02 -18.31 21.23
C GLU A 698 28.66 -16.96 21.87
N GLN A 699 28.59 -15.88 21.09
CA GLN A 699 28.13 -14.58 21.59
C GLN A 699 26.65 -14.64 22.01
N TRP A 700 25.82 -15.36 21.25
CA TRP A 700 24.42 -15.60 21.60
C TRP A 700 24.27 -16.35 22.93
N LEU A 701 25.00 -17.46 23.10
CA LEU A 701 25.01 -18.23 24.34
C LEU A 701 25.57 -17.42 25.51
N THR A 702 26.58 -16.59 25.27
CA THR A 702 27.15 -15.69 26.28
C THR A 702 26.12 -14.68 26.78
N GLN A 703 25.42 -13.97 25.88
CA GLN A 703 24.38 -13.02 26.28
C GLN A 703 23.17 -13.72 26.92
N ALA A 704 22.82 -14.93 26.46
CA ALA A 704 21.75 -15.74 27.05
C ALA A 704 22.06 -16.11 28.52
N ARG A 705 23.29 -16.58 28.80
CA ARG A 705 23.76 -16.85 30.17
C ARG A 705 23.82 -15.59 31.01
N PHE A 706 24.29 -14.48 30.45
CA PHE A 706 24.31 -13.20 31.14
C PHE A 706 22.93 -12.78 31.62
N LEU A 707 21.89 -12.93 30.80
CA LEU A 707 20.50 -12.65 31.19
C LEU A 707 20.03 -13.59 32.31
N ARG A 708 20.26 -14.89 32.18
CA ARG A 708 19.92 -15.89 33.21
C ARG A 708 20.55 -15.57 34.56
N ASP A 709 21.83 -15.18 34.56
CA ASP A 709 22.61 -15.01 35.78
C ASP A 709 22.32 -13.65 36.47
N ASN A 710 21.86 -12.63 35.74
CA ASN A 710 21.61 -11.29 36.28
C ASN A 710 20.13 -10.94 36.53
N LEU A 711 19.19 -11.64 35.89
CA LEU A 711 17.76 -11.53 36.21
C LEU A 711 17.39 -12.43 37.41
N SER A 712 18.04 -12.14 38.54
CA SER A 712 17.87 -12.88 39.79
C SER A 712 16.48 -12.69 40.42
N ASP A 713 16.13 -13.55 41.37
CA ASP A 713 14.88 -13.42 42.14
C ASP A 713 14.72 -12.03 42.76
N GLU A 714 15.81 -11.44 43.25
CA GLU A 714 15.84 -10.08 43.82
C GLU A 714 15.54 -9.01 42.75
N ALA A 715 16.13 -9.12 41.56
CA ALA A 715 15.88 -8.21 40.45
C ALA A 715 14.40 -8.29 40.00
N LEU A 716 13.85 -9.50 39.90
CA LEU A 716 12.45 -9.74 39.56
C LEU A 716 11.52 -9.17 40.64
N ASP A 717 11.78 -9.42 41.92
CA ASP A 717 10.98 -8.90 43.03
C ASP A 717 10.97 -7.37 43.06
N LYS A 718 12.13 -6.74 42.87
CA LYS A 718 12.24 -5.28 42.81
C LYS A 718 11.43 -4.71 41.64
N SER A 719 11.52 -5.31 40.47
CA SER A 719 10.83 -4.87 39.26
C SER A 719 9.30 -4.98 39.38
N PHE A 720 8.81 -6.08 39.94
CA PHE A 720 7.37 -6.36 40.00
C PHE A 720 6.66 -5.50 41.09
N GLN A 721 7.43 -4.86 41.98
CA GLN A 721 6.93 -3.80 42.85
C GLN A 721 6.54 -2.51 42.11
N SER A 722 6.83 -2.37 40.81
CA SER A 722 6.36 -1.24 40.00
C SER A 722 4.90 -1.39 39.55
N PHE A 723 4.31 -2.59 39.62
CA PHE A 723 2.88 -2.75 39.43
C PHE A 723 2.09 -1.96 40.49
N PRO A 724 0.93 -1.35 40.21
CA PRO A 724 0.08 -0.82 41.26
C PRO A 724 -0.28 -1.89 42.29
N LYS A 725 -0.28 -1.53 43.58
CA LYS A 725 -0.58 -2.46 44.69
C LYS A 725 -1.87 -3.27 44.44
N GLU A 726 -2.88 -2.64 43.87
CA GLU A 726 -4.21 -3.21 43.69
C GLU A 726 -4.28 -4.31 42.60
N VAL A 727 -3.21 -4.47 41.79
CA VAL A 727 -3.12 -5.50 40.73
C VAL A 727 -2.06 -6.57 41.00
N ARG A 728 -1.39 -6.53 42.17
CA ARG A 728 -0.38 -7.53 42.58
C ARG A 728 -1.05 -8.74 43.24
N ASP A 729 -1.77 -9.54 42.45
CA ASP A 729 -2.37 -10.80 42.89
C ASP A 729 -1.61 -12.02 42.32
N GLU A 730 -2.17 -13.23 42.45
CA GLU A 730 -1.52 -14.47 41.99
C GLU A 730 -1.09 -14.46 40.51
N THR A 731 -1.68 -13.62 39.67
CA THR A 731 -1.26 -13.49 38.26
C THR A 731 0.14 -12.87 38.13
N VAL A 732 0.50 -11.96 39.03
CA VAL A 732 1.84 -11.34 39.02
C VAL A 732 2.89 -12.38 39.43
N ASP A 733 2.56 -13.27 40.36
CA ASP A 733 3.41 -14.41 40.73
C ASP A 733 3.53 -15.43 39.58
N GLU A 734 2.44 -15.69 38.85
CA GLU A 734 2.43 -16.53 37.65
C GLU A 734 3.35 -15.97 36.56
N ILE A 735 3.24 -14.68 36.24
CA ILE A 735 4.13 -13.98 35.30
C ILE A 735 5.60 -14.14 35.73
N LYS A 736 5.89 -13.97 37.03
CA LYS A 736 7.25 -14.12 37.56
C LYS A 736 7.78 -15.56 37.35
N ASN A 737 6.95 -16.57 37.59
CA ASN A 737 7.33 -17.97 37.40
C ASN A 737 7.57 -18.32 35.93
N ILE A 738 6.72 -17.85 35.02
CA ILE A 738 6.90 -18.01 33.57
C ILE A 738 8.22 -17.38 33.12
N LEU A 739 8.52 -16.17 33.60
CA LEU A 739 9.77 -15.48 33.28
C LEU A 739 10.99 -16.31 33.73
N LYS A 740 10.95 -16.88 34.94
CA LYS A 740 12.01 -17.79 35.43
C LYS A 740 12.15 -19.04 34.55
N SER A 741 11.04 -19.63 34.10
CA SER A 741 11.07 -20.78 33.19
C SER A 741 11.70 -20.43 31.83
N ARG A 742 11.35 -19.26 31.27
CA ARG A 742 11.99 -18.77 30.04
C ARG A 742 13.49 -18.54 30.23
N LEU A 743 13.92 -18.00 31.37
CA LEU A 743 15.34 -17.84 31.68
C LEU A 743 16.08 -19.16 31.80
N SER A 744 15.45 -20.24 32.29
CA SER A 744 16.12 -21.55 32.33
C SER A 744 16.32 -22.15 30.93
N ASN A 745 15.47 -21.79 29.96
CA ASN A 745 15.50 -22.32 28.59
C ASN A 745 16.08 -21.32 27.56
N ILE A 746 16.65 -20.20 28.02
CA ILE A 746 17.07 -19.09 27.14
C ILE A 746 18.22 -19.47 26.18
N GLU A 747 19.11 -20.37 26.57
CA GLU A 747 20.21 -20.83 25.71
C GLU A 747 19.68 -21.60 24.47
N GLU A 748 18.66 -22.45 24.66
CA GLU A 748 17.99 -23.16 23.56
C GLU A 748 17.25 -22.20 22.62
N THR A 749 16.52 -21.23 23.20
CA THR A 749 15.85 -20.17 22.44
C THR A 749 16.85 -19.36 21.60
N ALA A 750 18.01 -19.03 22.17
CA ALA A 750 19.08 -18.31 21.49
C ALA A 750 19.66 -19.12 20.33
N GLU A 751 19.89 -20.42 20.51
CA GLU A 751 20.37 -21.30 19.44
C GLU A 751 19.35 -21.44 18.30
N GLU A 752 18.07 -21.67 18.61
CA GLU A 752 17.02 -21.77 17.60
C GLU A 752 16.90 -20.47 16.80
N TYR A 753 16.86 -19.32 17.47
CA TYR A 753 16.72 -18.04 16.78
C TYR A 753 17.97 -17.70 15.95
N TYR A 754 19.17 -18.00 16.45
CA TYR A 754 20.41 -17.86 15.68
C TYR A 754 20.34 -18.64 14.36
N GLN A 755 19.82 -19.87 14.37
CA GLN A 755 19.65 -20.68 13.16
C GLN A 755 18.60 -20.09 12.21
N VAL A 756 17.50 -19.55 12.73
CA VAL A 756 16.46 -18.87 11.94
C VAL A 756 17.05 -17.66 11.21
N LEU A 757 17.79 -16.81 11.93
CA LEU A 757 18.35 -15.57 11.42
C LEU A 757 19.46 -15.82 10.40
N ASN A 758 20.39 -16.72 10.72
CA ASN A 758 21.57 -16.98 9.89
C ASN A 758 21.32 -17.95 8.72
N LYS A 759 20.08 -18.46 8.55
CA LYS A 759 19.73 -19.31 7.40
C LYS A 759 19.91 -18.61 6.06
N TYR A 760 19.55 -17.31 6.01
CA TYR A 760 19.72 -16.43 4.86
C TYR A 760 20.54 -15.21 5.31
N ALA A 761 21.86 -15.30 5.18
CA ALA A 761 22.74 -14.24 5.63
C ALA A 761 22.78 -13.09 4.62
N VAL A 762 22.88 -11.87 5.15
CA VAL A 762 23.07 -10.65 4.37
C VAL A 762 24.38 -10.00 4.82
N VAL A 763 25.20 -9.60 3.85
CA VAL A 763 26.44 -8.84 4.02
C VAL A 763 26.29 -7.61 3.16
N VAL A 764 26.66 -6.45 3.69
CA VAL A 764 26.45 -5.14 3.06
C VAL A 764 27.75 -4.36 3.13
N GLY A 765 28.09 -3.65 2.04
CA GLY A 765 29.13 -2.62 2.03
C GLY A 765 28.60 -1.27 2.50
N THR A 766 29.15 -0.22 1.91
CA THR A 766 28.81 1.19 2.09
C THR A 766 28.48 1.82 0.73
N ASP A 767 27.93 3.03 0.71
CA ASP A 767 27.64 3.78 -0.52
C ASP A 767 28.93 4.41 -1.12
N LYS A 768 30.09 3.74 -0.94
CA LYS A 768 31.44 4.18 -1.34
C LYS A 768 32.23 2.96 -1.80
N ASP A 769 33.22 3.15 -2.67
CA ASP A 769 34.08 2.06 -3.20
C ASP A 769 34.49 1.02 -2.13
N ASP A 770 33.98 -0.21 -2.24
CA ASP A 770 34.30 -1.33 -1.37
C ASP A 770 34.87 -2.54 -2.12
N TRP A 771 35.59 -3.38 -1.38
CA TRP A 771 36.18 -4.61 -1.89
C TRP A 771 35.71 -5.80 -1.05
N PHE A 772 34.94 -6.67 -1.69
CA PHE A 772 34.43 -7.92 -1.16
C PHE A 772 35.35 -9.08 -1.54
N GLU A 773 35.80 -9.84 -0.54
CA GLU A 773 36.59 -11.05 -0.74
C GLU A 773 35.82 -12.27 -0.23
N ILE A 774 35.39 -13.12 -1.16
CA ILE A 774 34.62 -14.33 -0.90
C ILE A 774 35.55 -15.55 -1.05
N ASN A 775 35.97 -16.09 0.09
CA ASN A 775 36.90 -17.20 0.19
C ASN A 775 36.15 -18.51 0.47
N ILE A 776 36.12 -19.41 -0.51
CA ILE A 776 35.59 -20.77 -0.35
C ILE A 776 36.69 -21.62 0.31
N LEU A 777 36.68 -21.66 1.65
CA LEU A 777 37.69 -22.34 2.46
C LEU A 777 37.62 -23.86 2.25
N ASN A 778 36.41 -24.42 2.21
CA ASN A 778 36.16 -25.83 1.90
C ASN A 778 34.70 -26.02 1.43
N LYS A 779 34.24 -27.29 1.32
CA LYS A 779 32.89 -27.61 0.84
C LYS A 779 31.79 -27.00 1.71
N ASN A 780 32.02 -26.89 3.02
CA ASN A 780 31.01 -26.52 4.01
C ASN A 780 31.18 -25.09 4.51
N GLU A 781 32.34 -24.46 4.28
CA GLU A 781 32.68 -23.16 4.84
C GLU A 781 33.02 -22.13 3.76
N THR A 782 32.37 -20.96 3.85
CA THR A 782 32.64 -19.80 3.00
C THR A 782 32.88 -18.59 3.88
N GLN A 783 34.02 -17.93 3.72
CA GLN A 783 34.37 -16.72 4.44
C GLN A 783 34.13 -15.50 3.54
N VAL A 784 33.52 -14.46 4.10
CA VAL A 784 33.33 -13.16 3.44
C VAL A 784 34.08 -12.11 4.26
N LYS A 785 34.86 -11.27 3.57
CA LYS A 785 35.51 -10.08 4.13
C LYS A 785 35.15 -8.86 3.29
N VAL A 786 35.01 -7.71 3.95
CA VAL A 786 34.75 -6.43 3.28
C VAL A 786 35.78 -5.40 3.74
N TYR A 787 36.34 -4.68 2.77
CA TYR A 787 37.37 -3.66 2.95
C TYR A 787 36.95 -2.40 2.20
N ARG A 788 37.32 -1.23 2.74
CA ARG A 788 37.32 0.01 1.97
C ARG A 788 38.31 -0.11 0.79
N ASN A 789 37.86 0.18 -0.42
CA ASN A 789 38.72 0.25 -1.59
C ASN A 789 39.24 1.68 -1.78
N LEU A 790 40.52 1.93 -1.48
CA LEU A 790 41.15 3.23 -1.75
C LEU A 790 42.12 3.13 -2.91
N LYS A 791 41.73 3.65 -4.08
CA LYS A 791 42.56 3.67 -5.29
C LYS A 791 43.05 2.26 -5.72
N GLY A 792 42.21 1.24 -5.56
CA GLY A 792 42.56 -0.14 -5.91
C GLY A 792 43.37 -0.88 -4.86
N GLU A 793 43.47 -0.35 -3.63
CA GLU A 793 44.10 -1.05 -2.49
C GLU A 793 43.05 -1.38 -1.42
N LYS A 794 43.07 -2.64 -0.92
CA LYS A 794 42.29 -3.07 0.26
C LYS A 794 42.77 -2.31 1.50
N LYS A 795 41.95 -1.40 2.05
CA LYS A 795 42.19 -0.68 3.31
C LYS A 795 41.03 -0.92 4.27
N LYS A 796 41.26 -0.67 5.57
CA LYS A 796 40.24 -0.68 6.64
C LYS A 796 39.19 -1.80 6.49
N MET A 797 39.55 -3.01 6.89
CA MET A 797 38.58 -4.10 6.96
C MET A 797 37.53 -3.77 8.02
N PHE A 798 36.25 -3.82 7.64
CA PHE A 798 35.15 -3.49 8.55
C PHE A 798 34.13 -4.62 8.72
N PHE A 799 34.21 -5.68 7.91
CA PHE A 799 33.37 -6.88 8.08
C PHE A 799 34.19 -8.15 7.86
N GLN A 800 34.00 -9.16 8.73
CA GLN A 800 34.54 -10.51 8.49
C GLN A 800 33.68 -11.60 9.14
N LYS A 801 33.19 -12.55 8.34
CA LYS A 801 32.50 -13.75 8.86
C LYS A 801 32.77 -15.01 8.06
N THR A 802 32.90 -16.13 8.77
CA THR A 802 32.92 -17.47 8.18
C THR A 802 31.55 -18.12 8.37
N PHE A 803 30.91 -18.46 7.26
CA PHE A 803 29.60 -19.12 7.23
C PHE A 803 29.74 -20.62 7.02
N ASN A 804 28.90 -21.40 7.69
CA ASN A 804 28.85 -22.86 7.58
C ASN A 804 27.54 -23.32 6.94
N ASP A 805 27.60 -24.28 6.01
CA ASP A 805 26.45 -24.77 5.23
C ASP A 805 25.39 -25.51 6.05
N LYS A 806 25.71 -25.92 7.28
CA LYS A 806 24.74 -26.46 8.24
C LYS A 806 23.74 -25.39 8.66
N VAL A 807 24.20 -24.15 8.85
CA VAL A 807 23.39 -23.01 9.30
C VAL A 807 22.96 -22.17 8.09
N ALA A 808 23.91 -21.58 7.36
CA ALA A 808 23.64 -20.70 6.23
C ALA A 808 23.39 -21.48 4.93
N LYS A 809 22.23 -21.27 4.32
CA LYS A 809 21.87 -21.88 3.03
C LYS A 809 22.14 -20.95 1.86
N GLU A 810 22.08 -19.65 2.10
CA GLU A 810 22.33 -18.61 1.11
C GLU A 810 22.93 -17.36 1.77
N ILE A 811 23.88 -16.70 1.10
CA ILE A 811 24.51 -15.43 1.50
C ILE A 811 24.26 -14.43 0.38
N TRP A 812 23.77 -13.23 0.69
CA TRP A 812 23.72 -12.12 -0.27
C TRP A 812 24.71 -11.07 0.16
N VAL A 813 25.54 -10.66 -0.78
CA VAL A 813 26.59 -9.66 -0.60
C VAL A 813 26.18 -8.47 -1.46
N TYR A 814 25.84 -7.35 -0.83
CA TYR A 814 25.45 -6.11 -1.49
C TYR A 814 26.62 -5.13 -1.48
N GLY A 815 26.99 -4.62 -2.65
CA GLY A 815 27.93 -3.52 -2.84
C GLY A 815 27.36 -2.18 -2.39
N LEU A 816 26.14 -1.87 -2.87
CA LEU A 816 25.33 -0.68 -2.63
C LEU A 816 25.45 0.41 -3.71
N ASP A 817 26.41 1.32 -3.60
CA ASP A 817 26.62 2.46 -4.51
C ASP A 817 28.13 2.60 -4.78
N ASP A 818 28.51 3.54 -5.66
CA ASP A 818 29.89 3.72 -6.15
C ASP A 818 30.46 2.45 -6.85
N ASP A 819 31.77 2.40 -7.13
CA ASP A 819 32.38 1.33 -7.93
C ASP A 819 32.97 0.22 -7.02
N ASP A 820 32.27 -0.91 -6.90
CA ASP A 820 32.66 -2.01 -6.03
C ASP A 820 33.45 -3.12 -6.73
N ARG A 821 34.24 -3.86 -5.93
CA ARG A 821 35.00 -5.02 -6.41
C ARG A 821 34.66 -6.29 -5.65
N PHE A 822 34.23 -7.31 -6.38
CA PHE A 822 33.97 -8.65 -5.86
C PHE A 822 35.01 -9.65 -6.34
N GLU A 823 35.79 -10.19 -5.40
CA GLU A 823 36.79 -11.23 -5.65
C GLU A 823 36.32 -12.57 -5.03
N VAL A 824 36.17 -13.61 -5.85
CA VAL A 824 35.84 -14.97 -5.38
C VAL A 824 37.03 -15.90 -5.57
N ASN A 825 37.52 -16.44 -4.44
CA ASN A 825 38.69 -17.30 -4.37
C ASN A 825 38.33 -18.69 -3.82
N GLY A 826 39.05 -19.73 -4.27
CA GLY A 826 38.93 -21.09 -3.77
C GLY A 826 39.28 -22.15 -4.80
N SER A 827 39.51 -23.39 -4.34
CA SER A 827 39.82 -24.53 -5.21
C SER A 827 38.60 -25.43 -5.52
N ARG A 828 37.45 -25.18 -4.89
CA ARG A 828 36.23 -26.00 -4.98
C ARG A 828 34.98 -25.13 -5.09
N ALA A 829 33.86 -25.72 -5.50
CA ALA A 829 32.55 -25.08 -5.47
C ALA A 829 32.04 -24.91 -4.03
N SER A 830 31.33 -23.80 -3.74
CA SER A 830 30.74 -23.57 -2.42
C SER A 830 29.55 -24.49 -2.15
N GLY A 831 29.45 -25.00 -0.92
CA GLY A 831 28.25 -25.67 -0.42
C GLY A 831 27.09 -24.69 -0.20
N ILE A 832 27.40 -23.42 0.04
CA ILE A 832 26.47 -22.32 0.30
C ILE A 832 26.21 -21.56 -1.00
N LYS A 833 24.97 -21.15 -1.25
CA LYS A 833 24.68 -20.29 -2.40
C LYS A 833 25.06 -18.85 -2.09
N VAL A 834 25.88 -18.23 -2.92
CA VAL A 834 26.30 -16.82 -2.73
C VAL A 834 25.74 -15.99 -3.88
N ARG A 835 25.16 -14.85 -3.53
CA ARG A 835 24.73 -13.82 -4.48
C ARG A 835 25.60 -12.60 -4.27
N LEU A 836 26.19 -12.12 -5.35
CA LEU A 836 26.90 -10.86 -5.41
C LEU A 836 25.94 -9.90 -6.11
N ILE A 837 25.61 -8.80 -5.44
CA ILE A 837 24.74 -7.75 -5.93
C ILE A 837 25.59 -6.50 -5.93
N GLY A 838 25.83 -5.93 -7.11
CA GLY A 838 26.63 -4.73 -7.28
C GLY A 838 25.98 -3.55 -6.61
N GLY A 839 25.01 -2.96 -7.28
CA GLY A 839 24.24 -1.85 -6.73
C GLY A 839 24.09 -0.78 -7.79
N GLN A 840 24.21 0.48 -7.40
CA GLN A 840 24.27 1.58 -8.35
C GLN A 840 25.71 1.80 -8.80
N ASN A 841 25.94 1.99 -10.12
CA ASN A 841 27.24 2.24 -10.80
C ASN A 841 27.94 1.00 -11.39
N ASN A 842 29.28 1.02 -11.49
CA ASN A 842 30.04 0.08 -12.32
C ASN A 842 30.94 -0.81 -11.45
N ASP A 843 30.62 -2.09 -11.45
CA ASP A 843 31.27 -3.04 -10.56
C ASP A 843 32.25 -3.97 -11.29
N ILE A 844 33.24 -4.44 -10.55
CA ILE A 844 34.28 -5.35 -11.01
C ILE A 844 34.09 -6.71 -10.34
N TYR A 845 33.86 -7.75 -11.16
CA TYR A 845 33.72 -9.13 -10.69
C TYR A 845 34.88 -10.00 -11.17
N GLU A 846 35.64 -10.56 -10.24
CA GLU A 846 36.78 -11.45 -10.49
C GLU A 846 36.56 -12.81 -9.84
N LEU A 847 36.21 -13.81 -10.64
CA LEU A 847 35.80 -15.13 -10.14
C LEU A 847 36.74 -16.24 -10.64
N LYS A 848 37.82 -16.51 -9.90
CA LYS A 848 38.81 -17.55 -10.28
C LYS A 848 38.23 -18.97 -10.28
N GLN A 849 37.17 -19.21 -9.50
CA GLN A 849 36.45 -20.49 -9.43
C GLN A 849 34.97 -20.25 -9.13
N GLY A 850 34.09 -21.18 -9.51
CA GLY A 850 32.66 -20.97 -9.31
C GLY A 850 31.82 -22.24 -9.18
N GLY A 851 30.73 -22.08 -8.45
CA GLY A 851 29.72 -23.10 -8.17
C GLY A 851 28.80 -22.57 -7.08
N LYS A 852 27.50 -22.50 -7.36
CA LYS A 852 26.47 -21.81 -6.55
C LYS A 852 26.71 -20.31 -6.31
N ILE A 853 27.54 -19.66 -7.12
CA ILE A 853 27.70 -18.19 -7.14
C ILE A 853 26.77 -17.60 -8.22
N ALA A 854 26.08 -16.52 -7.91
CA ALA A 854 25.29 -15.75 -8.87
C ALA A 854 25.60 -14.26 -8.76
N ILE A 855 25.76 -13.58 -9.88
CA ILE A 855 26.00 -12.13 -9.98
C ILE A 855 24.71 -11.46 -10.43
N TYR A 856 24.32 -10.38 -9.74
CA TYR A 856 23.18 -9.53 -10.05
C TYR A 856 23.66 -8.09 -10.13
N ASP A 857 23.27 -7.41 -11.20
CA ASP A 857 23.67 -6.04 -11.45
C ASP A 857 22.79 -5.40 -12.54
N PHE A 858 22.90 -4.09 -12.73
CA PHE A 858 22.23 -3.39 -13.82
C PHE A 858 22.78 -3.82 -15.18
N LYS A 859 21.88 -4.00 -16.14
CA LYS A 859 22.24 -4.33 -17.53
C LYS A 859 22.72 -3.11 -18.30
N SER A 860 22.24 -1.94 -17.90
CA SER A 860 22.53 -0.64 -18.49
C SER A 860 23.84 0.01 -18.01
N LYS A 861 24.52 -0.55 -16.99
CA LYS A 861 25.79 -0.05 -16.45
C LYS A 861 26.98 -0.84 -17.02
N GLU A 862 28.17 -0.25 -17.02
CA GLU A 862 29.38 -0.80 -17.67
C GLU A 862 30.18 -1.69 -16.71
N ASN A 863 29.60 -2.83 -16.32
CA ASN A 863 30.21 -3.77 -15.37
C ASN A 863 31.36 -4.59 -15.99
N THR A 864 32.45 -4.78 -15.24
CA THR A 864 33.62 -5.55 -15.66
C THR A 864 33.55 -6.98 -15.13
N LEU A 865 33.39 -7.96 -16.04
CA LEU A 865 33.29 -9.39 -15.70
C LEU A 865 34.56 -10.16 -16.12
N THR A 866 35.35 -10.60 -15.15
CA THR A 866 36.59 -11.35 -15.37
C THR A 866 36.51 -12.76 -14.77
N GLU A 867 36.85 -13.77 -15.58
CA GLU A 867 36.86 -15.20 -15.20
C GLU A 867 35.50 -15.80 -14.76
N THR A 868 34.39 -15.13 -15.00
CA THR A 868 33.04 -15.48 -14.47
C THR A 868 32.35 -16.73 -15.05
N LYS A 869 33.05 -17.56 -15.85
CA LYS A 869 32.47 -18.73 -16.54
C LYS A 869 31.79 -19.74 -15.60
N ASN A 870 32.21 -19.79 -14.34
CA ASN A 870 31.70 -20.73 -13.35
C ASN A 870 30.62 -20.11 -12.43
N ALA A 871 30.11 -18.92 -12.73
CA ALA A 871 29.03 -18.26 -12.00
C ALA A 871 27.81 -18.00 -12.88
N LYS A 872 26.64 -17.87 -12.25
CA LYS A 872 25.41 -17.48 -12.95
C LYS A 872 25.31 -15.95 -12.98
N VAL A 873 25.70 -15.35 -14.10
CA VAL A 873 25.55 -13.90 -14.34
C VAL A 873 24.11 -13.58 -14.72
N LYS A 874 23.51 -12.59 -14.05
CA LYS A 874 22.17 -12.09 -14.32
C LYS A 874 22.12 -10.56 -14.25
N LEU A 875 22.36 -9.91 -15.37
CA LEU A 875 22.22 -8.47 -15.50
C LEU A 875 20.76 -8.13 -15.84
N THR A 876 20.15 -7.21 -15.09
CA THR A 876 18.74 -6.80 -15.25
C THR A 876 18.58 -5.34 -14.88
N ASP A 877 17.70 -4.59 -15.55
CA ASP A 877 17.35 -3.22 -15.16
C ASP A 877 16.12 -3.17 -14.23
N ASP A 878 15.71 -4.30 -13.66
CA ASP A 878 14.72 -4.32 -12.58
C ASP A 878 15.32 -3.64 -11.34
N TYR A 879 14.80 -2.46 -11.04
CA TYR A 879 15.30 -1.61 -9.96
C TYR A 879 15.31 -2.35 -8.61
N PHE A 880 14.28 -3.13 -8.29
CA PHE A 880 14.17 -3.78 -6.98
C PHE A 880 15.07 -5.00 -6.83
N VAL A 881 15.51 -5.63 -7.93
CA VAL A 881 16.42 -6.79 -7.87
C VAL A 881 17.84 -6.36 -7.49
N ASN A 882 18.25 -5.15 -7.90
CA ASN A 882 19.61 -4.64 -7.67
C ASN A 882 19.69 -3.62 -6.53
N THR A 883 18.56 -3.23 -5.92
CA THR A 883 18.54 -2.25 -4.83
C THR A 883 18.47 -2.96 -3.48
N TYR A 884 19.38 -2.61 -2.56
CA TYR A 884 19.29 -3.04 -1.17
C TYR A 884 18.16 -2.30 -0.45
N LEU A 885 17.20 -3.06 0.07
CA LEU A 885 16.10 -2.53 0.88
C LEU A 885 16.10 -3.24 2.24
N PRO A 886 16.77 -2.68 3.27
CA PRO A 886 17.01 -3.37 4.54
C PRO A 886 15.71 -3.82 5.23
N LEU A 887 14.64 -3.03 5.08
CA LEU A 887 13.35 -3.29 5.73
C LEU A 887 12.36 -4.10 4.86
N LYS A 888 12.77 -4.54 3.67
CA LYS A 888 11.91 -5.26 2.72
C LYS A 888 12.42 -6.69 2.55
N ILE A 889 12.11 -7.60 3.48
CA ILE A 889 12.65 -8.97 3.44
C ILE A 889 11.59 -10.06 3.65
N ARG A 890 11.76 -11.09 2.83
CA ARG A 890 11.30 -12.49 2.84
C ARG A 890 10.46 -12.93 4.05
N ASN A 891 9.16 -13.08 3.81
CA ASN A 891 8.34 -13.99 4.59
C ASN A 891 7.59 -14.94 3.64
N SER A 892 7.43 -16.17 4.08
CA SER A 892 6.61 -17.17 3.41
C SER A 892 5.39 -17.42 4.27
N VAL A 893 4.21 -17.23 3.70
CA VAL A 893 2.94 -17.33 4.40
C VAL A 893 2.09 -18.42 3.78
N ASN A 894 1.40 -19.18 4.62
CA ASN A 894 0.33 -20.06 4.19
C ASN A 894 -1.02 -19.52 4.69
N GLN A 895 -2.03 -19.48 3.83
CA GLN A 895 -3.34 -18.94 4.13
C GLN A 895 -4.44 -19.90 3.66
N ILE A 896 -5.32 -20.32 4.57
CA ILE A 896 -6.46 -21.19 4.27
C ILE A 896 -7.76 -20.39 4.45
N ILE A 897 -8.58 -20.32 3.41
CA ILE A 897 -9.85 -19.58 3.38
C ILE A 897 -11.00 -20.53 3.04
N PRO A 898 -12.02 -20.68 3.90
CA PRO A 898 -13.21 -21.46 3.59
C PRO A 898 -14.13 -20.73 2.60
N THR A 899 -14.86 -21.48 1.78
CA THR A 899 -15.83 -20.95 0.81
C THR A 899 -17.17 -21.68 0.92
N ILE A 900 -18.27 -20.92 0.81
CA ILE A 900 -19.64 -21.46 0.84
C ILE A 900 -20.47 -20.78 -0.25
N GLY A 901 -21.20 -21.57 -1.04
CA GLY A 901 -22.09 -21.06 -2.09
C GLY A 901 -23.31 -21.93 -2.31
N PHE A 902 -24.30 -21.39 -3.01
CA PHE A 902 -25.48 -22.13 -3.44
C PHE A 902 -25.98 -21.68 -4.82
N ASN A 903 -26.34 -22.64 -5.66
CA ASN A 903 -27.21 -22.45 -6.82
C ASN A 903 -27.97 -23.76 -7.14
N PRO A 904 -29.05 -23.74 -7.94
CA PRO A 904 -29.88 -24.93 -8.14
C PRO A 904 -29.17 -26.09 -8.84
N ASP A 905 -28.18 -25.81 -9.68
CA ASP A 905 -27.43 -26.84 -10.41
C ASP A 905 -26.45 -27.57 -9.47
N ASP A 906 -25.78 -26.84 -8.58
CA ASP A 906 -24.74 -27.35 -7.66
C ASP A 906 -25.28 -27.77 -6.28
N GLY A 907 -26.46 -27.27 -5.90
CA GLY A 907 -26.95 -27.30 -4.52
C GLY A 907 -26.10 -26.43 -3.60
N VAL A 908 -25.93 -26.87 -2.35
CA VAL A 908 -24.93 -26.27 -1.44
C VAL A 908 -23.54 -26.70 -1.91
N LYS A 909 -22.61 -25.76 -1.95
CA LYS A 909 -21.18 -25.98 -2.21
C LYS A 909 -20.39 -25.55 -0.98
N ILE A 910 -19.51 -26.42 -0.48
CA ILE A 910 -18.55 -26.09 0.58
C ILE A 910 -17.16 -26.42 0.08
N GLY A 911 -16.21 -25.51 0.27
CA GLY A 911 -14.83 -25.70 -0.14
C GLY A 911 -13.84 -24.90 0.69
N PHE A 912 -12.57 -24.95 0.29
CA PHE A 912 -11.52 -24.08 0.81
C PHE A 912 -10.50 -23.77 -0.28
N ASN A 913 -9.77 -22.68 -0.08
CA ASN A 913 -8.59 -22.27 -0.85
C ASN A 913 -7.40 -22.22 0.12
N ASP A 914 -6.36 -23.00 -0.15
CA ASP A 914 -5.08 -22.98 0.59
C ASP A 914 -3.99 -22.37 -0.30
N THR A 915 -3.47 -21.22 0.10
CA THR A 915 -2.49 -20.44 -0.63
C THR A 915 -1.17 -20.36 0.14
N TYR A 916 -0.13 -21.01 -0.37
CA TYR A 916 1.24 -20.90 0.12
C TYR A 916 2.07 -19.97 -0.77
N THR A 917 2.50 -18.83 -0.23
CA THR A 917 3.39 -17.88 -0.92
C THR A 917 4.78 -17.93 -0.30
N TYR A 918 5.81 -18.12 -1.13
CA TYR A 918 7.21 -18.05 -0.72
C TYR A 918 7.91 -16.88 -1.42
N ASN A 919 8.54 -16.02 -0.61
CA ASN A 919 9.29 -14.85 -1.06
C ASN A 919 10.79 -15.04 -0.79
N GLY A 920 11.56 -15.21 -1.86
CA GLY A 920 13.01 -15.31 -1.90
C GLY A 920 13.66 -14.02 -2.41
N PHE A 921 14.81 -14.15 -3.09
CA PHE A 921 15.59 -12.99 -3.61
C PHE A 921 14.84 -12.26 -4.72
N ARG A 922 14.44 -13.00 -5.76
CA ARG A 922 13.71 -12.47 -6.92
C ARG A 922 12.22 -12.70 -6.72
N GLN A 923 11.40 -11.66 -6.83
CA GLN A 923 9.95 -11.72 -6.64
C GLN A 923 9.28 -11.05 -7.85
N ASN A 924 8.20 -11.61 -8.43
CA ASN A 924 7.39 -10.82 -9.40
C ASN A 924 5.97 -11.39 -9.67
N PRO A 925 5.00 -11.29 -8.73
CA PRO A 925 5.02 -10.54 -7.48
C PRO A 925 5.53 -11.32 -6.26
N PHE A 926 5.76 -12.63 -6.40
CA PHE A 926 6.31 -13.54 -5.38
C PHE A 926 7.43 -14.37 -6.00
N THR A 927 8.20 -15.16 -5.24
CA THR A 927 9.17 -16.10 -5.85
C THR A 927 8.49 -17.39 -6.31
N GLN A 928 7.60 -17.92 -5.48
CA GLN A 928 6.70 -18.99 -5.88
C GLN A 928 5.39 -18.87 -5.08
N LYS A 929 4.28 -19.25 -5.70
CA LYS A 929 2.97 -19.32 -5.08
C LYS A 929 2.30 -20.63 -5.45
N HIS A 930 1.78 -21.33 -4.46
CA HIS A 930 1.01 -22.54 -4.63
C HIS A 930 -0.40 -22.28 -4.13
N THR A 931 -1.40 -22.66 -4.93
CA THR A 931 -2.81 -22.54 -4.56
C THR A 931 -3.45 -23.91 -4.72
N LEU A 932 -4.10 -24.41 -3.68
CA LEU A 932 -4.91 -25.61 -3.68
C LEU A 932 -6.37 -25.24 -3.41
N ASP A 933 -7.23 -25.51 -4.37
CA ASP A 933 -8.67 -25.31 -4.28
C ASP A 933 -9.35 -26.66 -4.15
N ALA A 934 -10.24 -26.82 -3.18
CA ALA A 934 -11.04 -28.02 -3.05
C ALA A 934 -12.50 -27.66 -2.77
N SER A 935 -13.43 -28.35 -3.42
CA SER A 935 -14.87 -28.08 -3.31
C SER A 935 -15.69 -29.35 -3.39
N PHE A 936 -16.72 -29.44 -2.54
CA PHE A 936 -17.72 -30.51 -2.55
C PHE A 936 -19.09 -29.94 -2.91
N TYR A 937 -19.79 -30.62 -3.82
CA TYR A 937 -21.07 -30.22 -4.39
C TYR A 937 -22.17 -31.17 -3.90
N PHE A 938 -23.08 -30.68 -3.05
CA PHE A 938 -24.05 -31.53 -2.35
C PHE A 938 -25.17 -32.04 -3.26
N ALA A 939 -25.51 -31.33 -4.36
CA ALA A 939 -26.56 -31.80 -5.26
C ALA A 939 -26.19 -33.10 -6.00
N THR A 940 -24.90 -33.30 -6.28
CA THR A 940 -24.44 -34.46 -7.06
C THR A 940 -23.51 -35.39 -6.30
N SER A 941 -23.10 -35.02 -5.07
CA SER A 941 -22.03 -35.69 -4.33
C SER A 941 -20.71 -35.73 -5.11
N GLY A 942 -20.50 -34.72 -5.98
CA GLY A 942 -19.28 -34.51 -6.74
C GLY A 942 -18.26 -33.70 -5.95
N PHE A 943 -16.98 -33.85 -6.29
CA PHE A 943 -15.93 -32.97 -5.78
C PHE A 943 -15.00 -32.53 -6.90
N GLU A 944 -14.36 -31.39 -6.68
CA GLU A 944 -13.37 -30.79 -7.56
C GLU A 944 -12.14 -30.40 -6.74
N VAL A 945 -10.97 -30.71 -7.28
CA VAL A 945 -9.68 -30.31 -6.71
C VAL A 945 -8.88 -29.61 -7.82
N GLY A 946 -8.46 -28.38 -7.55
CA GLY A 946 -7.57 -27.60 -8.39
C GLY A 946 -6.24 -27.37 -7.68
N TYR A 947 -5.14 -27.41 -8.40
CA TYR A 947 -3.84 -26.96 -7.91
C TYR A 947 -3.17 -26.08 -8.95
N SER A 948 -2.59 -24.95 -8.53
CA SER A 948 -1.72 -24.12 -9.36
C SER A 948 -0.41 -23.82 -8.63
N GLY A 949 0.70 -23.85 -9.36
CA GLY A 949 2.02 -23.47 -8.86
C GLY A 949 2.70 -22.50 -9.82
N GLU A 950 2.81 -21.23 -9.43
CA GLU A 950 3.49 -20.18 -10.21
C GLU A 950 4.89 -19.90 -9.61
N PHE A 951 5.92 -19.88 -10.45
CA PHE A 951 7.33 -19.67 -10.10
C PHE A 951 7.89 -18.49 -10.88
N ALA A 952 8.39 -17.47 -10.19
CA ALA A 952 8.71 -16.22 -10.83
C ALA A 952 10.04 -16.21 -11.58
N GLU A 953 10.04 -15.42 -12.67
CA GLU A 953 11.23 -14.98 -13.37
C GLU A 953 12.17 -16.12 -13.83
N ILE A 954 11.62 -17.14 -14.50
CA ILE A 954 12.43 -18.14 -15.21
C ILE A 954 13.30 -17.42 -16.25
N PHE A 955 12.71 -16.46 -16.97
CA PHE A 955 13.36 -15.58 -17.93
C PHE A 955 12.77 -14.17 -17.83
N GLU A 956 13.57 -13.17 -17.45
CA GLU A 956 13.14 -11.78 -17.22
C GLU A 956 11.80 -11.73 -16.43
N ASN A 957 10.76 -11.10 -16.99
CA ASN A 957 9.42 -10.92 -16.39
C ASN A 957 8.44 -12.08 -16.70
N TRP A 958 8.95 -13.23 -17.12
CA TRP A 958 8.15 -14.44 -17.39
C TRP A 958 8.27 -15.46 -16.26
N ASN A 959 7.12 -15.86 -15.75
CA ASN A 959 6.94 -16.86 -14.71
C ASN A 959 6.60 -18.22 -15.33
N PHE A 960 6.97 -19.30 -14.66
CA PHE A 960 6.42 -20.63 -14.94
C PHE A 960 5.12 -20.75 -14.17
N ASP A 961 4.11 -21.37 -14.76
CA ASP A 961 2.96 -21.84 -14.01
C ASP A 961 2.66 -23.29 -14.39
N ILE A 962 2.18 -24.07 -13.44
CA ILE A 962 1.60 -25.38 -13.70
C ILE A 962 0.25 -25.45 -13.01
N SER A 963 -0.80 -25.57 -13.82
CA SER A 963 -2.17 -25.70 -13.34
C SER A 963 -2.66 -27.13 -13.56
N THR A 964 -3.36 -27.67 -12.57
CA THR A 964 -3.99 -29.00 -12.64
C THR A 964 -5.41 -28.94 -12.11
N ARG A 965 -6.30 -29.72 -12.70
CA ARG A 965 -7.69 -29.84 -12.28
C ARG A 965 -8.12 -31.30 -12.30
N PHE A 966 -8.79 -31.72 -11.24
CA PHE A 966 -9.40 -33.03 -11.13
C PHE A 966 -10.85 -32.90 -10.67
N THR A 967 -11.76 -33.62 -11.34
CA THR A 967 -13.14 -33.78 -10.88
C THR A 967 -13.45 -35.25 -10.63
N SER A 968 -14.30 -35.53 -9.65
CA SER A 968 -14.78 -36.88 -9.41
C SER A 968 -15.80 -37.31 -10.47
N PRO A 969 -16.05 -38.62 -10.66
CA PRO A 969 -17.08 -39.11 -11.57
C PRO A 969 -18.50 -38.58 -11.29
N ASN A 970 -18.77 -38.10 -10.07
CA ASN A 970 -20.06 -37.52 -9.71
C ASN A 970 -20.12 -36.00 -9.90
N TYR A 971 -19.01 -35.34 -10.26
CA TYR A 971 -19.06 -33.95 -10.71
C TYR A 971 -19.90 -33.86 -11.98
N SER A 972 -20.74 -32.84 -12.10
CA SER A 972 -21.65 -32.72 -13.24
C SER A 972 -21.62 -31.35 -13.87
N ILE A 973 -21.78 -31.34 -15.20
CA ILE A 973 -22.24 -30.17 -15.96
C ILE A 973 -23.65 -30.45 -16.47
N ASN A 974 -24.28 -29.49 -17.15
CA ASN A 974 -25.53 -29.75 -17.87
C ASN A 974 -25.31 -29.82 -19.40
N PHE A 975 -26.17 -30.58 -20.09
CA PHE A 975 -26.26 -30.59 -21.54
C PHE A 975 -27.71 -30.84 -21.98
N PHE A 976 -28.28 -29.89 -22.71
CA PHE A 976 -29.67 -29.91 -23.20
C PHE A 976 -29.74 -30.25 -24.70
N GLY A 977 -28.61 -30.62 -25.30
CA GLY A 977 -28.45 -30.76 -26.74
C GLY A 977 -27.80 -29.55 -27.42
N PHE A 978 -27.53 -29.72 -28.70
CA PHE A 978 -26.98 -28.69 -29.58
C PHE A 978 -28.11 -27.83 -30.15
N GLY A 979 -27.98 -26.51 -30.05
CA GLY A 979 -28.87 -25.55 -30.68
C GLY A 979 -29.35 -24.46 -29.74
N ASN A 980 -29.95 -23.43 -30.35
CA ASN A 980 -30.48 -22.27 -29.63
C ASN A 980 -31.93 -22.48 -29.14
N GLU A 981 -32.62 -23.50 -29.63
CA GLU A 981 -34.05 -23.78 -29.34
C GLU A 981 -34.24 -25.07 -28.53
N THR A 982 -33.23 -25.51 -27.79
CA THR A 982 -33.31 -26.74 -27.00
C THR A 982 -34.39 -26.62 -25.92
N VAL A 983 -35.20 -27.66 -25.75
CA VAL A 983 -36.34 -27.67 -24.81
C VAL A 983 -35.84 -27.98 -23.40
N ASN A 984 -36.30 -27.22 -22.42
CA ASN A 984 -36.14 -27.58 -21.01
C ASN A 984 -37.33 -28.46 -20.57
N LYS A 985 -37.05 -29.65 -20.02
CA LYS A 985 -38.06 -30.61 -19.54
C LYS A 985 -38.01 -30.82 -18.03
N ASP A 986 -37.41 -29.89 -17.29
CA ASP A 986 -37.21 -30.04 -15.84
C ASP A 986 -38.53 -30.25 -15.07
N ASP A 987 -39.65 -29.65 -15.51
CA ASP A 987 -40.96 -29.83 -14.89
C ASP A 987 -41.52 -31.26 -15.04
N ASP A 988 -41.13 -31.98 -16.10
CA ASP A 988 -41.60 -33.33 -16.41
C ASP A 988 -40.59 -34.42 -15.98
N LEU A 989 -39.28 -34.13 -16.02
CA LEU A 989 -38.19 -35.10 -15.91
C LEU A 989 -37.14 -34.79 -14.83
N ASP A 990 -37.34 -33.73 -14.05
CA ASP A 990 -36.41 -33.23 -13.02
C ASP A 990 -35.05 -32.73 -13.58
N LEU A 991 -34.28 -32.04 -12.73
CA LEU A 991 -33.01 -31.40 -13.08
C LEU A 991 -31.95 -32.40 -13.55
N ASP A 992 -32.02 -33.63 -13.03
CA ASP A 992 -31.05 -34.71 -13.29
C ASP A 992 -31.07 -35.20 -14.75
N TYR A 993 -32.19 -35.06 -15.46
CA TYR A 993 -32.32 -35.50 -16.85
C TYR A 993 -31.25 -34.89 -17.76
N ASN A 994 -30.91 -33.61 -17.56
CA ASN A 994 -29.92 -32.87 -18.34
C ASN A 994 -28.53 -32.83 -17.69
N ARG A 995 -28.32 -33.45 -16.52
CA ARG A 995 -27.02 -33.47 -15.83
C ARG A 995 -26.12 -34.56 -16.40
N VAL A 996 -24.95 -34.15 -16.87
CA VAL A 996 -23.91 -35.04 -17.38
C VAL A 996 -22.79 -35.15 -16.36
N LYS A 997 -22.53 -36.37 -15.92
CA LYS A 997 -21.45 -36.71 -15.00
C LYS A 997 -20.12 -36.77 -15.76
N LEU A 998 -19.14 -35.98 -15.34
CA LEU A 998 -17.85 -35.81 -16.00
C LEU A 998 -16.69 -35.97 -15.02
N GLN A 999 -15.89 -37.01 -15.21
CA GLN A 999 -14.56 -37.12 -14.59
C GLN A 999 -13.55 -36.44 -15.52
N THR A 1000 -12.87 -35.40 -15.03
CA THR A 1000 -11.87 -34.65 -15.78
C THR A 1000 -10.54 -34.73 -15.06
N PHE A 1001 -9.47 -34.97 -15.80
CA PHE A 1001 -8.10 -34.70 -15.39
C PHE A 1001 -7.46 -33.74 -16.40
N GLU A 1002 -6.99 -32.59 -15.95
CA GLU A 1002 -6.33 -31.58 -16.77
C GLU A 1002 -5.00 -31.18 -16.14
N ILE A 1003 -3.98 -30.98 -16.97
CA ILE A 1003 -2.69 -30.41 -16.62
C ILE A 1003 -2.25 -29.42 -17.70
N ALA A 1004 -1.84 -28.22 -17.29
CA ALA A 1004 -1.48 -27.12 -18.17
C ALA A 1004 -0.23 -26.39 -17.66
N PRO A 1005 0.99 -26.85 -18.00
CA PRO A 1005 2.19 -26.04 -17.88
C PRO A 1005 2.07 -24.78 -18.76
N SER A 1006 2.45 -23.63 -18.21
CA SER A 1006 2.30 -22.33 -18.86
C SER A 1006 3.45 -21.36 -18.55
N LEU A 1007 3.60 -20.37 -19.44
CA LEU A 1007 4.45 -19.21 -19.24
C LEU A 1007 3.55 -17.99 -19.00
N VAL A 1008 3.85 -17.21 -17.97
CA VAL A 1008 3.03 -16.06 -17.54
C VAL A 1008 3.89 -14.80 -17.51
N TRP A 1009 3.59 -13.84 -18.37
CA TRP A 1009 4.15 -12.49 -18.33
C TRP A 1009 3.21 -11.54 -17.60
N ARG A 1010 3.77 -10.66 -16.76
CA ARG A 1010 3.00 -9.65 -16.02
C ARG A 1010 3.59 -8.25 -16.24
N SER A 1011 2.72 -7.27 -16.38
CA SER A 1011 3.08 -5.85 -16.37
C SER A 1011 2.81 -5.22 -15.00
N LYS A 1012 3.53 -4.13 -14.69
CA LYS A 1012 3.33 -3.35 -13.46
C LYS A 1012 1.96 -2.67 -13.35
N LEU A 1013 1.21 -2.55 -14.46
CA LEU A 1013 -0.09 -1.86 -14.50
C LEU A 1013 -1.29 -2.81 -14.64
N GLY A 1014 -1.09 -4.13 -14.46
CA GLY A 1014 -2.20 -5.10 -14.39
C GLY A 1014 -2.47 -5.91 -15.67
N ALA A 1015 -1.71 -5.71 -16.74
CA ALA A 1015 -1.76 -6.63 -17.90
C ALA A 1015 -1.05 -7.96 -17.57
N LYS A 1016 -1.64 -9.07 -18.03
CA LYS A 1016 -1.12 -10.45 -17.92
C LYS A 1016 -1.23 -11.13 -19.28
N LEU A 1017 -0.17 -11.83 -19.70
CA LEU A 1017 -0.19 -12.72 -20.87
C LEU A 1017 0.21 -14.12 -20.42
N GLN A 1018 -0.62 -15.12 -20.67
CA GLN A 1018 -0.38 -16.51 -20.31
C GLN A 1018 -0.40 -17.37 -21.57
N THR A 1019 0.59 -18.24 -21.76
CA THR A 1019 0.62 -19.23 -22.85
C THR A 1019 0.80 -20.62 -22.27
N ALA A 1020 -0.09 -21.55 -22.55
CA ALA A 1020 -0.09 -22.89 -21.96
C ALA A 1020 -0.12 -23.99 -23.02
N ILE A 1021 0.47 -25.13 -22.70
CA ILE A 1021 0.24 -26.40 -23.40
C ILE A 1021 -0.56 -27.26 -22.44
N SER A 1022 -1.77 -27.65 -22.83
CA SER A 1022 -2.68 -28.42 -21.98
C SER A 1022 -2.77 -29.88 -22.42
N TYR A 1023 -2.93 -30.78 -21.47
CA TYR A 1023 -3.41 -32.14 -21.67
C TYR A 1023 -4.65 -32.34 -20.82
N GLU A 1024 -5.72 -32.84 -21.42
CA GLU A 1024 -6.98 -33.12 -20.74
C GLU A 1024 -7.47 -34.54 -21.07
N SER A 1025 -7.97 -35.26 -20.07
CA SER A 1025 -8.67 -36.54 -20.23
C SER A 1025 -10.03 -36.40 -19.58
N ILE A 1026 -11.08 -36.58 -20.38
CA ILE A 1026 -12.47 -36.37 -19.97
C ILE A 1026 -13.20 -37.69 -20.17
N ASN A 1027 -13.74 -38.23 -19.09
CA ASN A 1027 -14.62 -39.39 -19.08
C ASN A 1027 -16.06 -38.95 -18.81
N VAL A 1028 -16.95 -39.27 -19.75
CA VAL A 1028 -18.40 -39.10 -19.62
C VAL A 1028 -18.94 -40.38 -18.98
N GLU A 1029 -19.52 -40.26 -17.79
CA GLU A 1029 -20.12 -41.42 -17.14
C GLU A 1029 -21.48 -41.73 -17.77
N GLU A 1030 -21.67 -42.99 -18.17
CA GLU A 1030 -22.93 -43.48 -18.68
C GLU A 1030 -23.98 -43.49 -17.55
N THR A 1031 -25.15 -42.89 -17.81
CA THR A 1031 -26.17 -42.66 -16.78
C THR A 1031 -27.57 -42.91 -17.35
N GLU A 1032 -28.18 -44.02 -16.93
CA GLU A 1032 -29.53 -44.41 -17.36
C GLU A 1032 -30.57 -43.31 -17.09
N ASP A 1033 -31.59 -43.24 -17.94
CA ASP A 1033 -32.70 -42.26 -17.88
C ASP A 1033 -32.29 -40.79 -18.03
N ARG A 1034 -31.09 -40.49 -18.55
CA ARG A 1034 -30.64 -39.12 -18.83
C ARG A 1034 -30.57 -38.80 -20.32
N PHE A 1035 -30.68 -37.52 -20.66
CA PHE A 1035 -30.58 -37.03 -22.04
C PHE A 1035 -29.25 -37.48 -22.69
N ILE A 1036 -28.15 -37.46 -21.93
CA ILE A 1036 -26.83 -37.85 -22.44
C ILE A 1036 -26.82 -39.28 -22.96
N ASN A 1037 -27.55 -40.22 -22.36
CA ASN A 1037 -27.63 -41.60 -22.85
C ASN A 1037 -28.35 -41.70 -24.20
N THR A 1038 -29.33 -40.83 -24.46
CA THR A 1038 -29.98 -40.78 -25.78
C THR A 1038 -29.05 -40.24 -26.88
N PHE A 1039 -28.01 -39.50 -26.51
CA PHE A 1039 -27.05 -38.90 -27.43
C PHE A 1039 -25.73 -39.70 -27.56
N TYR A 1040 -25.23 -40.27 -26.46
CA TYR A 1040 -23.99 -41.06 -26.43
C TYR A 1040 -24.23 -42.53 -26.78
N VAL A 1041 -25.08 -43.23 -26.02
CA VAL A 1041 -25.29 -44.68 -26.16
C VAL A 1041 -25.89 -45.03 -27.52
N GLN A 1042 -26.81 -44.19 -28.03
CA GLN A 1042 -27.41 -44.40 -29.35
C GLN A 1042 -26.44 -44.19 -30.52
N ASN A 1043 -25.34 -43.45 -30.31
CA ASN A 1043 -24.33 -43.15 -31.33
C ASN A 1043 -23.04 -43.97 -31.18
N GLY A 1044 -22.91 -44.79 -30.12
CA GLY A 1044 -21.72 -45.63 -29.92
C GLY A 1044 -20.43 -44.85 -29.68
N GLU A 1045 -20.53 -43.64 -29.14
CA GLU A 1045 -19.40 -42.75 -28.85
C GLU A 1045 -18.50 -43.29 -27.74
N ASP A 1046 -17.18 -43.04 -27.82
CA ASP A 1046 -16.26 -43.37 -26.74
C ASP A 1046 -16.50 -42.44 -25.54
N ASN A 1047 -16.67 -43.05 -24.36
CA ASN A 1047 -16.91 -42.34 -23.11
C ASN A 1047 -15.67 -41.60 -22.62
N ARG A 1048 -14.45 -42.02 -23.01
CA ARG A 1048 -13.21 -41.38 -22.59
C ARG A 1048 -12.41 -40.82 -23.76
N LYS A 1049 -12.34 -39.50 -23.84
CA LYS A 1049 -11.52 -38.80 -24.85
C LYS A 1049 -10.37 -38.04 -24.19
N SER A 1050 -9.23 -37.97 -24.88
CA SER A 1050 -8.04 -37.24 -24.40
C SER A 1050 -7.58 -36.24 -25.44
N PHE A 1051 -7.18 -35.05 -25.00
CA PHE A 1051 -6.85 -33.94 -25.88
C PHE A 1051 -5.52 -33.30 -25.48
N VAL A 1052 -4.84 -32.74 -26.47
CA VAL A 1052 -3.72 -31.83 -26.26
C VAL A 1052 -4.09 -30.47 -26.84
N GLY A 1053 -3.85 -29.42 -26.07
CA GLY A 1053 -4.17 -28.04 -26.42
C GLY A 1053 -2.98 -27.10 -26.39
N LEU A 1054 -3.08 -26.03 -27.17
CA LEU A 1054 -2.24 -24.85 -27.07
C LEU A 1054 -3.16 -23.65 -26.79
N ASP A 1055 -2.89 -22.93 -25.71
CA ASP A 1055 -3.68 -21.80 -25.23
C ASP A 1055 -2.82 -20.54 -25.14
N ALA A 1056 -3.38 -19.39 -25.50
CA ALA A 1056 -2.83 -18.07 -25.17
C ALA A 1056 -3.95 -17.15 -24.66
N GLU A 1057 -3.73 -16.50 -23.52
CA GLU A 1057 -4.68 -15.58 -22.91
C GLU A 1057 -4.01 -14.26 -22.53
N TYR A 1058 -4.50 -13.16 -23.09
CA TYR A 1058 -4.21 -11.81 -22.61
C TYR A 1058 -5.34 -11.35 -21.68
N SER A 1059 -5.02 -10.78 -20.52
CA SER A 1059 -5.98 -10.14 -19.63
C SER A 1059 -5.46 -8.81 -19.10
N TYR A 1060 -6.37 -7.87 -18.85
CA TYR A 1060 -6.11 -6.56 -18.29
C TYR A 1060 -7.29 -6.10 -17.44
N ALA A 1061 -7.02 -5.51 -16.27
CA ALA A 1061 -8.04 -4.90 -15.43
C ALA A 1061 -7.52 -3.61 -14.77
N ASN A 1062 -8.38 -2.59 -14.72
CA ASN A 1062 -8.14 -1.33 -14.04
C ASN A 1062 -9.45 -0.81 -13.45
N VAL A 1063 -9.53 -0.78 -12.13
CA VAL A 1063 -10.73 -0.36 -11.37
C VAL A 1063 -10.34 0.63 -10.29
N ASP A 1064 -11.30 1.48 -9.90
CA ASP A 1064 -11.07 2.50 -8.88
C ASP A 1064 -11.16 1.97 -7.44
N ASN A 1065 -11.96 0.93 -7.21
CA ASN A 1065 -12.07 0.17 -5.96
C ASN A 1065 -12.38 -1.30 -6.32
N ASP A 1066 -11.70 -2.25 -5.68
CA ASP A 1066 -11.84 -3.68 -6.02
C ASP A 1066 -13.15 -4.30 -5.52
N ALA A 1067 -13.64 -3.87 -4.36
CA ALA A 1067 -14.82 -4.45 -3.73
C ALA A 1067 -16.14 -3.88 -4.27
N PHE A 1068 -16.17 -2.60 -4.66
CA PHE A 1068 -17.26 -1.96 -5.40
C PHE A 1068 -16.72 -1.02 -6.49
N PRO A 1069 -16.36 -1.55 -7.67
CA PRO A 1069 -15.90 -0.73 -8.79
C PRO A 1069 -16.97 0.29 -9.20
N THR A 1070 -16.63 1.58 -9.14
CA THR A 1070 -17.51 2.67 -9.62
C THR A 1070 -17.09 3.18 -10.99
N MET A 1071 -15.82 3.00 -11.33
CA MET A 1071 -15.23 3.34 -12.61
C MET A 1071 -14.12 2.33 -12.94
N GLY A 1072 -14.22 1.66 -14.08
CA GLY A 1072 -13.19 0.70 -14.45
C GLY A 1072 -13.44 -0.03 -15.76
N MET A 1073 -12.43 -0.75 -16.21
CA MET A 1073 -12.48 -1.64 -17.36
C MET A 1073 -11.74 -2.93 -17.05
N ALA A 1074 -12.29 -4.06 -17.50
CA ALA A 1074 -11.54 -5.30 -17.61
C ALA A 1074 -11.71 -5.89 -19.02
N THR A 1075 -10.70 -6.59 -19.51
CA THR A 1075 -10.77 -7.30 -20.78
C THR A 1075 -9.92 -8.54 -20.74
N SER A 1076 -10.35 -9.58 -21.45
CA SER A 1076 -9.54 -10.74 -21.75
C SER A 1076 -9.75 -11.22 -23.18
N LEU A 1077 -8.72 -11.83 -23.76
CA LEU A 1077 -8.77 -12.50 -25.05
C LEU A 1077 -8.04 -13.83 -24.91
N LYS A 1078 -8.81 -14.92 -24.90
CA LYS A 1078 -8.27 -16.28 -24.96
C LYS A 1078 -8.37 -16.80 -26.38
N VAL A 1079 -7.27 -17.33 -26.90
CA VAL A 1079 -7.20 -18.03 -28.19
C VAL A 1079 -6.56 -19.39 -27.95
N GLY A 1080 -7.00 -20.41 -28.68
CA GLY A 1080 -6.37 -21.71 -28.55
C GLY A 1080 -6.74 -22.68 -29.66
N TYR A 1081 -6.10 -23.83 -29.62
CA TYR A 1081 -6.35 -24.97 -30.49
C TYR A 1081 -6.25 -26.25 -29.67
N LYS A 1082 -7.20 -27.16 -29.83
CA LYS A 1082 -7.22 -28.46 -29.16
C LYS A 1082 -7.33 -29.56 -30.20
N ASN A 1083 -6.59 -30.65 -29.98
CA ASN A 1083 -6.59 -31.84 -30.82
C ASN A 1083 -6.93 -33.06 -29.98
N ASN A 1084 -7.87 -33.88 -30.46
CA ASN A 1084 -8.19 -35.18 -29.91
C ASN A 1084 -7.07 -36.17 -30.26
N LEU A 1085 -6.54 -36.87 -29.25
CA LEU A 1085 -5.45 -37.84 -29.42
C LEU A 1085 -5.92 -39.19 -29.95
N THR A 1086 -7.20 -39.51 -29.81
CA THR A 1086 -7.78 -40.78 -30.26
C THR A 1086 -8.27 -40.69 -31.71
N GLU A 1087 -8.96 -39.59 -32.05
CA GLU A 1087 -9.63 -39.42 -33.36
C GLU A 1087 -8.82 -38.57 -34.35
N GLU A 1088 -7.72 -37.95 -33.91
CA GLU A 1088 -6.89 -37.02 -34.70
C GLU A 1088 -7.67 -35.81 -35.27
N THR A 1089 -8.82 -35.49 -34.68
CA THR A 1089 -9.65 -34.32 -35.01
C THR A 1089 -9.35 -33.15 -34.06
N GLY A 1090 -9.39 -31.92 -34.56
CA GLY A 1090 -9.12 -30.74 -33.75
C GLY A 1090 -9.94 -29.52 -34.12
N TYR A 1091 -9.93 -28.53 -33.24
CA TYR A 1091 -10.64 -27.27 -33.41
C TYR A 1091 -9.87 -26.11 -32.77
N GLY A 1092 -10.00 -24.93 -33.37
CA GLY A 1092 -9.53 -23.66 -32.79
C GLY A 1092 -10.65 -22.96 -32.03
N TYR A 1093 -10.32 -22.09 -31.08
CA TYR A 1093 -11.29 -21.22 -30.42
C TYR A 1093 -10.76 -19.83 -30.12
N ILE A 1094 -11.68 -18.87 -30.08
CA ILE A 1094 -11.44 -17.47 -29.73
C ILE A 1094 -12.52 -17.03 -28.75
N VAL A 1095 -12.12 -16.52 -27.58
CA VAL A 1095 -13.00 -16.10 -26.49
C VAL A 1095 -12.63 -14.69 -26.03
N PRO A 1096 -13.21 -13.64 -26.64
CA PRO A 1096 -13.04 -12.28 -26.17
C PRO A 1096 -14.02 -11.96 -25.02
N SER A 1097 -13.57 -11.16 -24.05
CA SER A 1097 -14.41 -10.52 -23.05
C SER A 1097 -13.98 -9.08 -22.78
N ILE A 1098 -14.96 -8.22 -22.52
CA ILE A 1098 -14.74 -6.84 -22.08
C ILE A 1098 -15.83 -6.46 -21.09
N SER A 1099 -15.49 -5.69 -20.07
CA SER A 1099 -16.43 -5.12 -19.13
C SER A 1099 -16.08 -3.68 -18.79
N PHE A 1100 -17.10 -2.90 -18.47
CA PHE A 1100 -16.98 -1.52 -17.99
C PHE A 1100 -17.85 -1.32 -16.77
N ASP A 1101 -17.31 -0.62 -15.78
CA ASP A 1101 -18.05 -0.04 -14.67
C ASP A 1101 -18.02 1.48 -14.85
N TYR A 1102 -19.19 2.11 -14.80
CA TYR A 1102 -19.34 3.54 -15.06
C TYR A 1102 -20.34 4.19 -14.11
N LYS A 1103 -19.85 5.06 -13.22
CA LYS A 1103 -20.72 5.83 -12.33
C LYS A 1103 -21.59 6.81 -13.11
N LEU A 1104 -22.90 6.68 -12.93
CA LEU A 1104 -23.92 7.51 -13.55
C LEU A 1104 -24.12 8.84 -12.81
N ILE A 1105 -23.69 8.91 -11.54
CA ILE A 1105 -23.73 10.12 -10.72
C ILE A 1105 -22.37 10.42 -10.11
N PRO A 1106 -22.05 11.70 -9.83
CA PRO A 1106 -20.73 12.11 -9.32
C PRO A 1106 -20.28 11.40 -8.04
N SER A 1107 -21.22 11.05 -7.15
CA SER A 1107 -20.98 10.37 -5.88
C SER A 1107 -20.55 8.90 -6.00
N GLY A 1108 -20.60 8.29 -7.19
CA GLY A 1108 -20.25 6.86 -7.35
C GLY A 1108 -21.31 5.88 -6.83
N ARG A 1109 -22.38 6.36 -6.20
CA ARG A 1109 -23.40 5.47 -5.60
C ARG A 1109 -24.29 4.75 -6.61
N LEU A 1110 -24.43 5.28 -7.83
CA LEU A 1110 -25.18 4.66 -8.91
C LEU A 1110 -24.22 4.33 -10.05
N VAL A 1111 -24.07 3.05 -10.36
CA VAL A 1111 -23.10 2.52 -11.32
C VAL A 1111 -23.82 1.69 -12.38
N LEU A 1112 -23.49 1.94 -13.64
CA LEU A 1112 -23.82 1.05 -14.74
C LEU A 1112 -22.62 0.14 -14.98
N ALA A 1113 -22.81 -1.16 -14.78
CA ALA A 1113 -21.82 -2.17 -15.06
C ALA A 1113 -22.27 -3.02 -16.24
N SER A 1114 -21.41 -3.27 -17.21
CA SER A 1114 -21.75 -4.13 -18.32
C SER A 1114 -20.58 -4.99 -18.75
N LYS A 1115 -20.87 -6.25 -19.10
CA LYS A 1115 -19.90 -7.25 -19.54
C LYS A 1115 -20.39 -7.88 -20.82
N TRP A 1116 -19.49 -8.02 -21.78
CA TRP A 1116 -19.69 -8.76 -23.02
C TRP A 1116 -18.71 -9.93 -23.05
N LYS A 1117 -19.17 -11.08 -23.51
CA LYS A 1117 -18.33 -12.24 -23.79
C LYS A 1117 -18.85 -12.96 -25.01
N ALA A 1118 -17.95 -13.47 -25.83
CA ALA A 1118 -18.27 -14.37 -26.92
C ALA A 1118 -17.34 -15.58 -26.88
N GLN A 1119 -17.74 -16.66 -27.55
CA GLN A 1119 -16.89 -17.80 -27.86
C GLN A 1119 -17.14 -18.21 -29.31
N PHE A 1120 -16.06 -18.41 -30.06
CA PHE A 1120 -16.10 -18.86 -31.44
C PHE A 1120 -15.27 -20.12 -31.56
N ASN A 1121 -15.90 -21.27 -31.85
CA ASN A 1121 -15.18 -22.48 -32.22
C ASN A 1121 -15.01 -22.52 -33.76
N ILE A 1122 -13.80 -22.89 -34.21
CA ILE A 1122 -13.35 -22.93 -35.60
C ILE A 1122 -12.99 -24.38 -35.92
N GLY A 1123 -13.63 -24.97 -36.93
CA GLY A 1123 -13.64 -26.42 -37.13
C GLY A 1123 -14.78 -27.11 -36.37
N ASP A 1124 -14.91 -28.43 -36.53
CA ASP A 1124 -16.02 -29.24 -36.00
C ASP A 1124 -15.54 -30.37 -35.08
N GLY A 1125 -14.23 -30.46 -34.81
CA GLY A 1125 -13.64 -31.47 -33.91
C GLY A 1125 -13.75 -31.15 -32.42
N TYR A 1126 -14.77 -30.41 -31.99
CA TYR A 1126 -15.02 -30.10 -30.58
C TYR A 1126 -16.15 -30.97 -30.03
N GLU A 1127 -16.06 -31.34 -28.76
CA GLU A 1127 -17.09 -32.09 -28.06
C GLU A 1127 -18.14 -31.19 -27.37
N PHE A 1128 -19.27 -31.75 -26.94
CA PHE A 1128 -20.33 -30.96 -26.30
C PHE A 1128 -19.87 -30.23 -25.02
N TYR A 1129 -18.93 -30.80 -24.26
CA TYR A 1129 -18.32 -30.19 -23.08
C TYR A 1129 -17.24 -29.13 -23.41
N GLN A 1130 -16.83 -29.03 -24.68
CA GLN A 1130 -15.91 -28.03 -25.24
C GLN A 1130 -16.65 -26.97 -26.08
N ALA A 1131 -17.93 -27.18 -26.37
CA ALA A 1131 -18.75 -26.33 -27.19
C ALA A 1131 -19.02 -24.97 -26.53
N ALA A 1132 -19.32 -23.96 -27.36
CA ALA A 1132 -19.67 -22.64 -26.88
C ALA A 1132 -21.04 -22.67 -26.19
N SER A 1133 -21.10 -22.35 -24.90
CA SER A 1133 -22.34 -22.43 -24.11
C SER A 1133 -22.64 -21.12 -23.38
N ILE A 1134 -23.92 -20.93 -23.02
CA ILE A 1134 -24.41 -19.82 -22.17
C ILE A 1134 -25.46 -20.32 -21.19
N GLY A 1135 -25.53 -19.69 -20.02
CA GLY A 1135 -26.49 -20.02 -18.96
C GLY A 1135 -25.88 -19.98 -17.55
N GLY A 1136 -26.66 -19.53 -16.58
CA GLY A 1136 -26.27 -19.49 -15.16
C GLY A 1136 -25.04 -18.63 -14.90
N LEU A 1137 -23.90 -19.28 -14.59
CA LEU A 1137 -22.63 -18.59 -14.30
C LEU A 1137 -21.97 -17.94 -15.53
N ASP A 1138 -22.32 -18.35 -16.76
CA ASP A 1138 -21.77 -17.78 -18.00
C ASP A 1138 -22.84 -16.99 -18.79
N GLY A 1139 -23.25 -15.85 -18.24
CA GLY A 1139 -24.11 -14.87 -18.91
C GLY A 1139 -25.55 -14.87 -18.43
N LEU A 1140 -26.39 -15.76 -18.96
CA LEU A 1140 -27.84 -15.71 -18.73
C LEU A 1140 -28.23 -16.21 -17.33
N ARG A 1141 -28.17 -15.33 -16.31
CA ARG A 1141 -28.26 -15.69 -14.88
C ARG A 1141 -29.58 -16.34 -14.45
N GLY A 1142 -30.65 -16.11 -15.20
CA GLY A 1142 -31.98 -16.71 -14.97
C GLY A 1142 -32.15 -18.12 -15.51
N PHE A 1143 -31.20 -18.64 -16.27
CA PHE A 1143 -31.21 -19.99 -16.82
C PHE A 1143 -30.23 -20.92 -16.09
N ARG A 1144 -30.38 -22.23 -16.27
CA ARG A 1144 -29.44 -23.23 -15.75
C ARG A 1144 -28.05 -23.08 -16.36
N ASN A 1145 -27.02 -23.57 -15.67
CA ASN A 1145 -25.66 -23.63 -16.22
C ASN A 1145 -25.68 -24.42 -17.55
N GLN A 1146 -24.93 -23.97 -18.58
CA GLN A 1146 -24.86 -24.59 -19.92
C GLN A 1146 -26.22 -24.87 -20.58
N ARG A 1147 -27.21 -23.99 -20.36
CA ARG A 1147 -28.58 -24.17 -20.87
C ARG A 1147 -28.67 -24.26 -22.40
N PHE A 1148 -27.85 -23.48 -23.10
CA PHE A 1148 -27.78 -23.47 -24.56
C PHE A 1148 -26.34 -23.70 -25.01
N THR A 1149 -26.15 -24.58 -25.99
CA THR A 1149 -24.84 -25.04 -26.46
C THR A 1149 -24.77 -25.02 -27.98
N GLY A 1150 -23.68 -24.48 -28.55
CA GLY A 1150 -23.47 -24.40 -29.99
C GLY A 1150 -22.01 -24.23 -30.40
N LYS A 1151 -21.77 -23.94 -31.68
CA LYS A 1151 -20.43 -23.68 -32.23
C LYS A 1151 -19.92 -22.30 -31.87
N LYS A 1152 -20.84 -21.33 -31.75
CA LYS A 1152 -20.54 -19.95 -31.34
C LYS A 1152 -21.51 -19.55 -30.25
N SER A 1153 -21.09 -18.69 -29.35
CA SER A 1153 -21.95 -18.07 -28.34
C SER A 1153 -21.60 -16.62 -28.10
N TYR A 1154 -22.58 -15.86 -27.61
CA TYR A 1154 -22.40 -14.50 -27.16
C TYR A 1154 -23.42 -14.18 -26.07
N TYR A 1155 -23.00 -13.39 -25.10
CA TYR A 1155 -23.91 -12.74 -24.17
C TYR A 1155 -23.43 -11.35 -23.76
N GLN A 1156 -24.38 -10.55 -23.29
CA GLN A 1156 -24.13 -9.34 -22.52
C GLN A 1156 -24.86 -9.41 -21.19
N ASN A 1157 -24.17 -9.04 -20.12
CA ASN A 1157 -24.75 -8.70 -18.83
C ASN A 1157 -24.76 -7.18 -18.66
N THR A 1158 -25.85 -6.63 -18.15
CA THR A 1158 -25.94 -5.22 -17.76
C THR A 1158 -26.56 -5.11 -16.39
N ASP A 1159 -25.85 -4.51 -15.45
CA ASP A 1159 -26.32 -4.24 -14.09
C ASP A 1159 -26.38 -2.72 -13.84
N VAL A 1160 -27.47 -2.28 -13.23
CA VAL A 1160 -27.53 -0.99 -12.53
C VAL A 1160 -27.37 -1.28 -11.06
N ARG A 1161 -26.22 -0.90 -10.50
CA ARG A 1161 -25.86 -1.12 -9.09
C ARG A 1161 -26.06 0.17 -8.31
N TYR A 1162 -26.68 0.05 -7.15
CA TYR A 1162 -26.88 1.16 -6.23
C TYR A 1162 -26.29 0.83 -4.86
N SER A 1163 -25.27 1.58 -4.48
CA SER A 1163 -24.71 1.55 -3.13
C SER A 1163 -25.62 2.35 -2.19
N LEU A 1164 -26.20 1.65 -1.22
CA LEU A 1164 -27.06 2.25 -0.20
C LEU A 1164 -26.20 3.04 0.79
N ARG A 1165 -26.77 3.36 1.94
CA ARG A 1165 -26.03 4.04 2.99
C ARG A 1165 -25.05 3.05 3.61
N ARG A 1166 -23.86 3.52 3.97
CA ARG A 1166 -22.99 2.82 4.90
C ARG A 1166 -23.71 2.69 6.25
N ILE A 1167 -23.86 1.46 6.73
CA ILE A 1167 -24.51 1.18 8.00
C ILE A 1167 -23.41 0.83 8.98
N LYS A 1168 -23.33 1.59 10.07
CA LYS A 1168 -22.60 1.16 11.26
C LYS A 1168 -23.42 0.01 11.85
N THR A 1169 -22.96 -1.23 11.66
CA THR A 1169 -23.54 -2.37 12.36
C THR A 1169 -22.83 -2.53 13.70
N GLU A 1170 -23.37 -3.38 14.56
CA GLU A 1170 -22.62 -3.80 15.74
C GLU A 1170 -21.29 -4.38 15.29
N LEU A 1171 -21.23 -5.34 14.35
CA LEU A 1171 -19.96 -5.94 13.95
C LEU A 1171 -19.03 -4.93 13.27
N LEU A 1172 -19.22 -4.57 12.01
CA LEU A 1172 -18.31 -3.69 11.25
C LEU A 1172 -19.09 -2.74 10.33
N PRO A 1173 -18.51 -1.62 9.85
CA PRO A 1173 -19.14 -0.77 8.86
C PRO A 1173 -19.38 -1.54 7.57
N VAL A 1174 -20.64 -1.81 7.25
CA VAL A 1174 -21.02 -2.51 6.02
C VAL A 1174 -21.62 -1.54 5.04
N THR A 1175 -21.27 -1.73 3.78
CA THR A 1175 -21.96 -1.10 2.66
C THR A 1175 -22.91 -2.13 2.08
N LEU A 1176 -24.20 -1.95 2.36
CA LEU A 1176 -25.24 -2.68 1.67
C LEU A 1176 -25.46 -2.05 0.29
N GLY A 1177 -25.70 -2.86 -0.71
CA GLY A 1177 -26.13 -2.39 -2.01
C GLY A 1177 -27.12 -3.33 -2.66
N LEU A 1178 -27.80 -2.79 -3.65
CA LEU A 1178 -28.77 -3.50 -4.47
C LEU A 1178 -28.39 -3.34 -5.93
N TYR A 1179 -28.76 -4.31 -6.76
CA TYR A 1179 -28.59 -4.18 -8.20
C TYR A 1179 -29.78 -4.79 -8.93
N GLY A 1180 -30.12 -4.18 -10.06
CA GLY A 1180 -31.02 -4.75 -11.06
C GLY A 1180 -30.21 -5.09 -12.31
N GLY A 1181 -30.46 -6.26 -12.88
CA GLY A 1181 -29.70 -6.78 -14.02
C GLY A 1181 -30.60 -7.21 -15.18
N PHE A 1182 -30.09 -7.05 -16.39
CA PHE A 1182 -30.65 -7.58 -17.63
C PHE A 1182 -29.55 -8.28 -18.42
N ASP A 1183 -29.83 -9.52 -18.80
CA ASP A 1183 -28.93 -10.39 -19.54
C ASP A 1183 -29.58 -10.75 -20.85
N TYR A 1184 -28.78 -10.82 -21.91
CA TYR A 1184 -29.24 -11.39 -23.17
C TYR A 1184 -28.11 -12.11 -23.90
N GLY A 1185 -28.45 -13.14 -24.65
CA GLY A 1185 -27.45 -13.99 -25.29
C GLY A 1185 -28.06 -14.99 -26.26
N ARG A 1186 -27.19 -15.61 -27.07
CA ARG A 1186 -27.56 -16.55 -28.11
C ARG A 1186 -26.40 -17.51 -28.42
N VAL A 1187 -26.73 -18.72 -28.86
CA VAL A 1187 -25.79 -19.66 -29.48
C VAL A 1187 -26.11 -19.87 -30.96
N TRP A 1188 -25.12 -20.30 -31.74
CA TRP A 1188 -25.28 -20.57 -33.17
C TRP A 1188 -24.67 -21.92 -33.56
N ILE A 1189 -25.34 -22.61 -34.48
CA ILE A 1189 -24.86 -23.83 -35.16
C ILE A 1189 -25.10 -23.63 -36.66
N PRO A 1190 -24.16 -23.99 -37.56
CA PRO A 1190 -24.27 -23.72 -39.00
C PRO A 1190 -25.57 -24.22 -39.66
N GLU A 1191 -26.10 -25.34 -39.19
CA GLU A 1191 -27.27 -26.02 -39.78
C GLU A 1191 -28.60 -25.68 -39.11
N MET A 1192 -28.58 -24.85 -38.05
CA MET A 1192 -29.77 -24.43 -37.31
C MET A 1192 -29.86 -22.91 -37.28
N ASP A 1193 -30.77 -22.37 -38.08
CA ASP A 1193 -31.10 -20.94 -38.03
C ASP A 1193 -32.20 -20.69 -37.00
N SER A 1194 -32.03 -19.67 -36.17
CA SER A 1194 -32.93 -19.35 -35.06
C SER A 1194 -32.78 -17.88 -34.71
N ASP A 1195 -33.75 -17.03 -34.98
CA ASP A 1195 -33.63 -15.59 -34.66
C ASP A 1195 -33.85 -15.26 -33.17
N ASN A 1196 -34.00 -16.27 -32.31
CA ASN A 1196 -34.33 -16.08 -30.91
C ASN A 1196 -33.13 -15.63 -30.08
N TRP A 1197 -33.34 -14.55 -29.33
CA TRP A 1197 -32.40 -14.06 -28.32
C TRP A 1197 -32.96 -14.37 -26.94
N HIS A 1198 -32.21 -15.14 -26.16
CA HIS A 1198 -32.59 -15.49 -24.80
C HIS A 1198 -32.32 -14.32 -23.88
N THR A 1199 -33.25 -14.05 -22.98
CA THR A 1199 -33.15 -12.93 -22.04
C THR A 1199 -33.45 -13.40 -20.62
N SER A 1200 -32.74 -12.84 -19.65
CA SER A 1200 -33.09 -12.97 -18.24
C SER A 1200 -32.95 -11.64 -17.54
N TYR A 1201 -33.82 -11.38 -16.56
CA TYR A 1201 -33.79 -10.15 -15.79
C TYR A 1201 -34.01 -10.44 -14.32
N GLY A 1202 -33.46 -9.61 -13.45
CA GLY A 1202 -33.50 -9.89 -12.04
C GLY A 1202 -32.79 -8.84 -11.23
N GLY A 1203 -32.47 -9.21 -10.00
CA GLY A 1203 -31.72 -8.35 -9.12
C GLY A 1203 -31.21 -9.10 -7.91
N GLY A 1204 -30.46 -8.37 -7.09
CA GLY A 1204 -29.89 -8.94 -5.89
C GLY A 1204 -29.44 -7.88 -4.91
N PHE A 1205 -29.02 -8.37 -3.75
CA PHE A 1205 -28.35 -7.58 -2.74
C PHE A 1205 -26.91 -8.04 -2.64
N PHE A 1206 -26.02 -7.09 -2.41
CA PHE A 1206 -24.65 -7.36 -2.03
C PHE A 1206 -24.34 -6.64 -0.73
N LEU A 1207 -23.52 -7.27 0.08
CA LEU A 1207 -22.95 -6.69 1.28
C LEU A 1207 -21.44 -6.71 1.11
N ASN A 1208 -20.84 -5.53 1.29
CA ASN A 1208 -19.40 -5.37 1.38
C ASN A 1208 -19.04 -4.93 2.79
N GLY A 1209 -18.34 -5.82 3.51
CA GLY A 1209 -17.86 -5.58 4.85
C GLY A 1209 -16.43 -5.07 4.84
N ALA A 1210 -16.27 -3.75 4.77
CA ALA A 1210 -14.98 -3.05 4.85
C ALA A 1210 -13.89 -3.61 3.90
N ASP A 1211 -14.29 -4.05 2.69
CA ASP A 1211 -13.40 -4.67 1.71
C ASP A 1211 -12.68 -5.94 2.22
N ILE A 1212 -13.26 -6.63 3.22
CA ILE A 1212 -12.75 -7.92 3.77
C ILE A 1212 -13.72 -9.11 3.51
N VAL A 1213 -15.03 -8.85 3.52
CA VAL A 1213 -16.08 -9.87 3.29
C VAL A 1213 -17.05 -9.41 2.21
N THR A 1214 -17.35 -10.29 1.25
CA THR A 1214 -18.50 -10.12 0.35
C THR A 1214 -19.56 -11.18 0.57
N ALA A 1215 -20.81 -10.75 0.55
CA ALA A 1215 -21.95 -11.64 0.41
C ALA A 1215 -22.83 -11.15 -0.73
N ARG A 1216 -23.33 -12.07 -1.56
CA ARG A 1216 -24.32 -11.76 -2.60
C ARG A 1216 -25.49 -12.73 -2.53
N ALA A 1217 -26.69 -12.21 -2.75
CA ALA A 1217 -27.90 -12.98 -3.00
C ALA A 1217 -28.60 -12.42 -4.23
N ALA A 1218 -28.99 -13.28 -5.17
CA ALA A 1218 -29.56 -12.86 -6.45
C ALA A 1218 -30.75 -13.73 -6.83
N LEU A 1219 -31.77 -13.11 -7.44
CA LEU A 1219 -32.92 -13.77 -8.04
C LEU A 1219 -33.11 -13.25 -9.46
N PHE A 1220 -33.00 -14.14 -10.44
CA PHE A 1220 -33.19 -13.83 -11.87
C PHE A 1220 -34.29 -14.68 -12.46
N TYR A 1221 -35.14 -14.06 -13.26
CA TYR A 1221 -36.24 -14.70 -13.99
C TYR A 1221 -35.87 -14.86 -15.47
N SER A 1222 -36.27 -15.99 -16.03
CA SER A 1222 -36.23 -16.27 -17.46
C SER A 1222 -37.53 -16.99 -17.89
N VAL A 1223 -37.61 -17.40 -19.15
CA VAL A 1223 -38.70 -18.27 -19.62
C VAL A 1223 -38.71 -19.64 -18.92
N ASP A 1224 -37.57 -20.08 -18.38
CA ASP A 1224 -37.44 -21.31 -17.57
C ASP A 1224 -37.81 -21.08 -16.08
N GLY A 1225 -38.26 -19.87 -15.72
CA GLY A 1225 -38.68 -19.52 -14.37
C GLY A 1225 -37.62 -18.79 -13.53
N PRO A 1226 -37.84 -18.68 -12.20
CA PRO A 1226 -36.94 -17.96 -11.28
C PRO A 1226 -35.76 -18.83 -10.83
N ARG A 1227 -34.56 -18.24 -10.80
CA ARG A 1227 -33.31 -18.85 -10.33
C ARG A 1227 -32.69 -18.03 -9.19
N PHE A 1228 -32.61 -18.64 -8.01
CA PHE A 1228 -31.96 -18.06 -6.84
C PHE A 1228 -30.50 -18.50 -6.75
N SER A 1229 -29.61 -17.59 -6.37
CA SER A 1229 -28.20 -17.91 -6.08
C SER A 1229 -27.65 -17.11 -4.91
N PHE A 1230 -26.72 -17.70 -4.18
CA PHE A 1230 -26.10 -17.12 -2.99
C PHE A 1230 -24.61 -17.47 -2.92
N GLY A 1231 -23.80 -16.56 -2.41
CA GLY A 1231 -22.39 -16.84 -2.14
C GLY A 1231 -21.80 -15.88 -1.11
N VAL A 1232 -20.89 -16.40 -0.28
CA VAL A 1232 -20.08 -15.64 0.67
C VAL A 1232 -18.62 -15.94 0.40
N GLY A 1233 -17.81 -14.88 0.26
CA GLY A 1233 -16.37 -14.95 0.08
C GLY A 1233 -15.64 -14.10 1.13
N PHE A 1234 -14.45 -14.55 1.52
CA PHE A 1234 -13.53 -13.87 2.42
C PHE A 1234 -12.20 -13.64 1.69
N GLY A 1235 -11.62 -12.44 1.80
CA GLY A 1235 -10.41 -12.07 1.06
C GLY A 1235 -10.72 -11.76 -0.42
N PHE A 1236 -10.22 -10.62 -0.90
CA PHE A 1236 -10.46 -10.14 -2.27
C PHE A 1236 -9.27 -10.42 -3.18
#